data_AF-Q99N32-F1
#
_entry.id   AF-Q99N32-F1
#
_cell.length_a   1.000
_cell.length_b   1.000
_cell.length_c   1.000
_cell.angle_alpha   90.00
_cell.angle_beta   90.00
_cell.angle_gamma   90.00
#
_symmetry.space_group_name_H-M   'P 1'
#
loop_
_entity.id
_entity.type
_entity.pdbx_description
1 polymer ?
#
loop_
_entity_poly.entity_id
_entity_poly.type
_entity_poly.pdbx_seq_one_letter_code
_entity_poly.pdbx_strand_id
1 'polypeptide(L)'
;MKTGCAAGSPGNEWIFFSSDERNTRSRKTMSNRALQRSAVLSAFVLLRAVTGFSGDGKAIWDKKQYVSPVNPSQLFLYDTFPKNFSWGVGTGAFQVEGSWKTDGRGPSIWDRYVYSHLRGVNGTDRSTDSYIFLEKDLLALDFLGVSFYQFSISWPRLFPNGTVAAVNAQGLRYYRALLDSLVLRNIEPIVTLYHWDLPLTLQEEYGGWKNATMIDLFNDYATYCFQTFGDRVKYWITIHNPYLVAWHGFGTGMHAPGEKGNLTAVYTVGHNLIKAHSKVWHNYDKNFRPHQKGWLSITLGSHWIEPNRTDNMEDVINCQHSMSSVLGWFANPIHGDGDYPEFMKTGAMIPEFSEAEKEEVRGTADFFAFSFGPNNFRPSNTVVKMGQNVSLNLRQVLNWIKLEYDDPQILISENGWFTDSYIKTEDTTAIYMMKNFLNQVLQAIKFDEIRVFGYTAWTLLDGFEWQDAYTTRRGLFYVDFNSEQKERKPKSSAHYYKQIIQDNGFPLKESTPDMKGRFPCDFSWGVTESVLKPEFTVSSPQFTDPHLYVWNVTGNRLLYRVEGVRLKTRPSQCTDYVSIKKRVEMLAKMKVTHYQFALDWTSILPTGNLSKVNRQVLRYYRCVVSEGLKLGVFPMVTLYHPTHSHLGLPLPLLSSGGWLNMNTAKAFQDYAELCFRELGDLVKLWITINEPNRLSDMYNRTSNDTYRAAHNLMIAHAQVWHLYDRQYRPVQHGAVSLSLHCDWAEPANPFVDSHWKAAERFLQFEIAWFADPLFKTGDYPSVMKEYIASKNQRGLSSSVLPRFTAKESRLVKGTVDFYALNHFTTRFVIHKQLNTNRSVADRDVQFLQDITRLSSPSRLAVTPWGVRKLLAWIRRNYRDRDIYITANGIDDLALEDDQIRKYYLEKYVQEALKAYLIDKVKIKGYYAFKLTEEKSKPRFGFFTSDFRAKSSVQFYSKLISSSGLPAENRSPACGQPAEDTDCTICSFLVEKKPLIFFGCCFISTLAVLLSITVFHHQKRRKFQKARNLQNIPLKKGHSRVFS
;
A
#
# COMPACT_ATOMS: atom_id res chain seq x y z
N MET A 1 -35.87 -16.32 14.95
CA MET A 1 -35.84 -17.67 14.34
C MET A 1 -34.48 -17.83 13.68
N LYS A 2 -33.50 -18.64 14.09
CA LYS A 2 -33.36 -19.71 15.08
C LYS A 2 -32.22 -19.38 16.08
N THR A 3 -32.48 -19.66 17.35
CA THR A 3 -31.57 -19.92 18.49
C THR A 3 -30.58 -21.05 18.15
N GLY A 4 -29.38 -21.26 18.71
CA GLY A 4 -28.82 -21.04 20.06
C GLY A 4 -28.09 -22.35 20.47
N CYS A 5 -26.94 -22.25 21.18
CA CYS A 5 -26.21 -23.25 22.01
C CYS A 5 -24.69 -22.91 21.95
N ALA A 6 -23.98 -22.36 22.94
CA ALA A 6 -23.84 -22.53 24.41
C ALA A 6 -22.73 -23.53 24.84
N ALA A 7 -21.96 -23.09 25.86
CA ALA A 7 -20.95 -23.77 26.69
C ALA A 7 -19.53 -23.96 26.08
N GLY A 8 -18.40 -23.62 26.71
CA GLY A 8 -18.08 -23.10 28.04
C GLY A 8 -16.76 -23.72 28.55
N SER A 9 -15.78 -22.91 28.98
CA SER A 9 -14.93 -23.19 30.18
C SER A 9 -13.97 -22.01 30.50
N PRO A 10 -13.74 -21.66 31.79
CA PRO A 10 -12.98 -20.48 32.24
C PRO A 10 -11.57 -20.81 32.78
N GLY A 11 -10.73 -19.78 32.96
CA GLY A 11 -9.66 -19.77 33.98
C GLY A 11 -8.22 -19.68 33.46
N ASN A 12 -7.59 -18.51 33.62
CA ASN A 12 -6.37 -18.33 34.41
C ASN A 12 -5.97 -16.84 34.43
N GLU A 13 -6.16 -16.23 35.61
CA GLU A 13 -5.58 -14.96 36.03
C GLU A 13 -4.05 -15.08 36.12
N TRP A 14 -3.30 -14.06 35.66
CA TRP A 14 -1.99 -13.77 36.22
C TRP A 14 -1.88 -12.27 36.50
N ILE A 15 -1.71 -12.01 37.78
CA ILE A 15 -1.70 -10.75 38.50
C ILE A 15 -0.37 -10.00 38.25
N PHE A 16 -0.47 -8.70 38.03
CA PHE A 16 0.65 -7.75 38.09
C PHE A 16 1.26 -7.72 39.49
N PHE A 17 2.58 -7.91 39.61
CA PHE A 17 3.35 -7.44 40.76
C PHE A 17 4.48 -6.53 40.31
N SER A 18 4.44 -5.31 40.85
CA SER A 18 5.53 -4.33 40.92
C SER A 18 6.33 -4.60 42.19
N SER A 19 7.65 -4.54 42.13
CA SER A 19 8.48 -4.07 43.23
C SER A 19 9.88 -3.72 42.76
N ASP A 20 10.37 -2.63 43.34
CA ASP A 20 11.54 -1.84 43.02
C ASP A 20 12.77 -2.27 43.86
N GLU A 21 13.94 -1.75 43.47
CA GLU A 21 15.16 -1.51 44.28
C GLU A 21 16.26 -2.60 44.58
N ARG A 22 17.43 -2.33 43.95
CA ARG A 22 18.80 -2.09 44.49
C ARG A 22 19.66 -3.18 45.20
N ASN A 23 20.92 -3.17 44.75
CA ASN A 23 22.23 -3.39 45.43
C ASN A 23 23.00 -4.73 45.36
N THR A 24 24.02 -4.72 44.49
CA THR A 24 25.47 -4.96 44.70
C THR A 24 26.02 -6.05 45.67
N ARG A 25 26.86 -6.90 45.04
CA ARG A 25 28.14 -7.52 45.49
C ARG A 25 28.14 -8.51 46.68
N SER A 26 28.48 -9.78 46.37
CA SER A 26 29.59 -10.50 47.01
C SER A 26 29.98 -11.75 46.21
N ARG A 27 31.28 -12.04 46.16
CA ARG A 27 31.97 -13.05 45.34
C ARG A 27 32.74 -13.96 46.30
N LYS A 28 32.65 -15.29 46.15
CA LYS A 28 33.57 -16.38 46.63
C LYS A 28 32.78 -17.72 46.57
N THR A 29 33.26 -18.91 46.22
CA THR A 29 34.48 -19.48 45.60
C THR A 29 34.20 -20.99 45.41
N MET A 30 34.93 -21.63 44.48
CA MET A 30 35.18 -23.09 44.30
C MET A 30 34.13 -23.96 43.59
N SER A 31 34.53 -24.56 42.45
CA SER A 31 35.10 -25.92 42.43
C SER A 31 35.35 -26.42 40.99
N ASN A 32 36.51 -27.06 40.79
CA ASN A 32 37.17 -27.49 39.55
C ASN A 32 36.42 -28.53 38.66
N ARG A 33 35.11 -28.74 38.82
CA ARG A 33 34.31 -29.64 37.95
C ARG A 33 33.60 -28.93 36.79
N ALA A 34 33.57 -27.60 36.79
CA ALA A 34 32.94 -26.82 35.71
C ALA A 34 33.82 -26.70 34.45
N LEU A 35 35.16 -26.79 34.58
CA LEU A 35 36.06 -26.62 33.43
C LEU A 35 36.04 -27.82 32.45
N GLN A 36 35.88 -29.06 32.94
CA GLN A 36 35.75 -30.23 32.04
C GLN A 36 34.40 -30.27 31.32
N ARG A 37 33.31 -29.80 31.92
CA ARG A 37 32.01 -29.68 31.25
C ARG A 37 31.99 -28.54 30.23
N SER A 38 32.71 -27.45 30.48
CA SER A 38 32.89 -26.36 29.52
C SER A 38 33.72 -26.77 28.31
N ALA A 39 34.74 -27.61 28.47
CA ALA A 39 35.54 -28.08 27.33
C ALA A 39 34.76 -29.06 26.44
N VAL A 40 33.92 -29.94 27.01
CA VAL A 40 33.06 -30.84 26.25
C VAL A 40 31.89 -30.09 25.58
N LEU A 41 31.31 -29.07 26.23
CA LEU A 41 30.32 -28.21 25.58
C LEU A 41 30.94 -27.37 24.46
N SER A 42 32.14 -26.81 24.66
CA SER A 42 32.84 -26.09 23.60
C SER A 42 33.23 -27.01 22.45
N ALA A 43 33.60 -28.28 22.71
CA ALA A 43 33.84 -29.26 21.66
C ALA A 43 32.56 -29.68 20.92
N PHE A 44 31.41 -29.79 21.60
CA PHE A 44 30.11 -30.05 20.95
C PHE A 44 29.58 -28.84 20.16
N VAL A 45 29.87 -27.62 20.62
CA VAL A 45 29.55 -26.38 19.92
C VAL A 45 30.50 -26.17 18.74
N LEU A 46 31.79 -26.53 18.87
CA LEU A 46 32.76 -26.53 17.77
C LEU A 46 32.50 -27.65 16.75
N LEU A 47 32.07 -28.85 17.16
CA LEU A 47 31.65 -29.89 16.23
C LEU A 47 30.33 -29.53 15.53
N ARG A 48 29.38 -28.87 16.23
CA ARG A 48 28.16 -28.35 15.58
C ARG A 48 28.41 -27.19 14.62
N ALA A 49 29.47 -26.42 14.83
CA ALA A 49 29.82 -25.30 13.97
C ALA A 49 30.65 -25.69 12.73
N VAL A 50 31.10 -26.95 12.63
CA VAL A 50 31.95 -27.43 11.51
C VAL A 50 31.17 -28.33 10.54
N THR A 51 29.94 -28.72 10.88
CA THR A 51 29.03 -29.46 9.98
C THR A 51 27.66 -28.80 10.01
N GLY A 52 27.32 -27.98 9.01
CA GLY A 52 25.96 -27.45 8.85
C GLY A 52 24.96 -28.62 8.77
N PHE A 53 23.99 -28.66 9.68
CA PHE A 53 23.05 -29.77 9.75
C PHE A 53 21.80 -29.47 8.91
N SER A 54 21.41 -30.42 8.06
CA SER A 54 20.13 -30.34 7.33
C SER A 54 18.96 -30.17 8.30
N GLY A 55 18.08 -29.21 8.03
CA GLY A 55 16.87 -28.93 8.80
C GLY A 55 16.84 -27.55 9.48
N ASP A 56 17.96 -26.82 9.53
CA ASP A 56 18.05 -25.49 10.16
C ASP A 56 17.17 -24.43 9.45
N GLY A 57 16.86 -24.64 8.17
CA GLY A 57 15.94 -23.80 7.39
C GLY A 57 14.53 -23.77 7.95
N LYS A 58 14.12 -24.78 8.75
CA LYS A 58 12.82 -24.80 9.42
C LYS A 58 12.57 -23.57 10.30
N ALA A 59 13.62 -22.98 10.85
CA ALA A 59 13.55 -21.80 11.71
C ALA A 59 12.96 -20.56 11.00
N ILE A 60 12.95 -20.52 9.66
CA ILE A 60 12.43 -19.38 8.91
C ILE A 60 10.92 -19.17 9.11
N TRP A 61 10.17 -20.23 9.38
CA TRP A 61 8.73 -20.18 9.65
C TRP A 61 8.40 -19.92 11.13
N ASP A 62 9.36 -20.05 12.05
CA ASP A 62 9.15 -19.97 13.52
C ASP A 62 8.97 -18.54 14.06
N LYS A 63 8.74 -17.55 13.20
CA LYS A 63 8.58 -16.15 13.62
C LYS A 63 7.21 -15.92 14.28
N LYS A 64 7.18 -16.06 15.61
CA LYS A 64 6.20 -15.44 16.54
C LYS A 64 6.23 -13.90 16.56
N GLN A 65 6.88 -13.24 15.59
CA GLN A 65 6.86 -11.79 15.51
C GLN A 65 5.57 -11.35 14.83
N TYR A 66 4.72 -10.65 15.59
CA TYR A 66 3.89 -9.58 15.03
C TYR A 66 4.84 -8.63 14.29
N VAL A 67 5.13 -8.91 13.02
CA VAL A 67 5.99 -8.04 12.23
C VAL A 67 5.14 -6.81 11.97
N SER A 68 5.49 -5.71 12.61
CA SER A 68 4.91 -4.41 12.28
C SER A 68 5.02 -4.25 10.76
N PRO A 69 3.92 -4.04 10.02
CA PRO A 69 3.95 -3.84 8.57
C PRO A 69 4.79 -2.62 8.17
N VAL A 70 5.11 -1.75 9.14
CA VAL A 70 6.03 -0.62 9.01
C VAL A 70 7.39 -0.94 9.64
N ASN A 71 7.83 -2.20 9.56
CA ASN A 71 9.23 -2.52 9.79
C ASN A 71 10.01 -1.97 8.57
N PRO A 72 11.08 -1.17 8.76
CA PRO A 72 11.92 -0.71 7.65
C PRO A 72 12.36 -1.84 6.71
N SER A 73 12.55 -3.04 7.24
CA SER A 73 12.89 -4.22 6.44
C SER A 73 11.73 -4.77 5.59
N GLN A 74 10.49 -4.38 5.85
CA GLN A 74 9.30 -4.76 5.08
C GLN A 74 8.85 -3.67 4.10
N LEU A 75 9.31 -2.42 4.27
CA LEU A 75 9.06 -1.35 3.31
C LEU A 75 9.83 -1.60 2.02
N PHE A 76 9.36 -1.01 0.93
CA PHE A 76 10.13 -0.93 -0.31
C PHE A 76 11.44 -0.21 -0.04
N LEU A 77 12.56 -0.86 -0.32
CA LEU A 77 13.87 -0.29 -0.08
C LEU A 77 14.31 0.51 -1.29
N TYR A 78 14.32 1.83 -1.12
CA TYR A 78 14.90 2.75 -2.07
C TYR A 78 16.38 2.93 -1.77
N ASP A 79 17.18 2.00 -2.27
CA ASP A 79 18.62 1.96 -2.03
C ASP A 79 19.31 1.31 -3.24
N THR A 80 20.63 1.30 -3.20
CA THR A 80 21.47 0.66 -4.20
C THR A 80 21.97 -0.69 -3.70
N PHE A 81 22.17 -1.60 -4.66
CA PHE A 81 22.86 -2.86 -4.46
C PHE A 81 24.34 -2.60 -4.13
N PRO A 82 25.08 -3.60 -3.61
CA PRO A 82 26.53 -3.48 -3.41
C PRO A 82 27.24 -2.95 -4.66
N LYS A 83 28.33 -2.19 -4.48
CA LYS A 83 29.02 -1.48 -5.57
C LYS A 83 29.46 -2.40 -6.72
N ASN A 84 29.79 -3.65 -6.43
CA ASN A 84 30.25 -4.64 -7.39
C ASN A 84 29.20 -5.74 -7.65
N PHE A 85 27.92 -5.42 -7.51
CA PHE A 85 26.85 -6.36 -7.79
C PHE A 85 26.78 -6.65 -9.30
N SER A 86 26.80 -7.93 -9.66
CA SER A 86 26.83 -8.34 -11.06
C SER A 86 25.42 -8.41 -11.63
N TRP A 87 25.13 -7.60 -12.65
CA TRP A 87 23.86 -7.60 -13.36
C TRP A 87 23.96 -8.39 -14.66
N GLY A 88 23.05 -9.32 -14.88
CA GLY A 88 23.06 -10.13 -16.09
C GLY A 88 21.69 -10.52 -16.62
N VAL A 89 21.71 -11.26 -17.71
CA VAL A 89 20.53 -11.73 -18.42
C VAL A 89 20.82 -13.11 -19.00
N GLY A 90 19.79 -13.95 -19.16
CA GLY A 90 19.99 -15.35 -19.54
C GLY A 90 19.14 -15.84 -20.71
N THR A 91 19.65 -16.88 -21.40
CA THR A 91 18.94 -17.68 -22.41
C THR A 91 19.31 -19.17 -22.32
N GLY A 92 18.43 -20.05 -22.80
CA GLY A 92 18.72 -21.46 -23.06
C GLY A 92 18.80 -21.74 -24.57
N ALA A 93 19.77 -22.55 -24.99
CA ALA A 93 20.07 -22.81 -26.41
C ALA A 93 18.83 -23.27 -27.19
N PHE A 94 18.11 -24.27 -26.69
CA PHE A 94 16.91 -24.80 -27.35
C PHE A 94 15.80 -23.74 -27.50
N GLN A 95 15.73 -22.77 -26.59
CA GLN A 95 14.69 -21.75 -26.59
C GLN A 95 14.92 -20.69 -27.68
N VAL A 96 16.18 -20.35 -27.98
CA VAL A 96 16.52 -19.16 -28.79
C VAL A 96 17.30 -19.46 -30.08
N GLU A 97 18.13 -20.52 -30.14
CA GLU A 97 19.04 -20.72 -31.26
C GLU A 97 18.32 -21.03 -32.58
N GLY A 98 17.26 -21.84 -32.53
CA GLY A 98 16.62 -22.39 -33.73
C GLY A 98 17.57 -23.28 -34.54
N SER A 99 17.34 -23.36 -35.85
CA SER A 99 18.27 -24.01 -36.78
C SER A 99 18.66 -25.44 -36.35
N TRP A 100 17.64 -26.25 -36.00
CA TRP A 100 17.85 -27.53 -35.30
C TRP A 100 18.56 -28.58 -36.15
N LYS A 101 18.48 -28.49 -37.48
CA LYS A 101 19.16 -29.38 -38.44
C LYS A 101 20.21 -28.66 -39.31
N THR A 102 20.43 -27.38 -39.07
CA THR A 102 21.36 -26.56 -39.86
C THR A 102 22.81 -26.89 -39.50
N ASP A 103 23.70 -26.84 -40.48
CA ASP A 103 25.15 -26.93 -40.29
C ASP A 103 25.61 -28.19 -39.52
N GLY A 104 24.94 -29.32 -39.73
CA GLY A 104 25.33 -30.61 -39.15
C GLY A 104 25.00 -30.78 -37.67
N ARG A 105 24.16 -29.92 -37.06
CA ARG A 105 23.63 -30.17 -35.71
C ARG A 105 22.84 -31.49 -35.69
N GLY A 106 23.13 -32.35 -34.71
CA GLY A 106 22.35 -33.55 -34.42
C GLY A 106 21.02 -33.24 -33.73
N PRO A 107 20.02 -34.13 -33.79
CA PRO A 107 18.78 -33.95 -33.05
C PRO A 107 19.00 -34.09 -31.54
N SER A 108 18.30 -33.27 -30.75
CA SER A 108 18.17 -33.45 -29.30
C SER A 108 16.92 -34.26 -28.94
N ILE A 109 16.83 -34.69 -27.69
CA ILE A 109 15.60 -35.30 -27.15
C ILE A 109 14.38 -34.37 -27.27
N TRP A 110 14.58 -33.05 -27.21
CA TRP A 110 13.51 -32.08 -27.39
C TRP A 110 13.07 -31.96 -28.84
N ASP A 111 13.98 -32.07 -29.82
CA ASP A 111 13.59 -32.08 -31.24
C ASP A 111 12.62 -33.26 -31.51
N ARG A 112 12.93 -34.45 -30.98
CA ARG A 112 12.02 -35.61 -31.04
C ARG A 112 10.73 -35.39 -30.25
N TYR A 113 10.81 -34.82 -29.05
CA TYR A 113 9.65 -34.60 -28.19
C TYR A 113 8.66 -33.61 -28.79
N VAL A 114 9.12 -32.48 -29.33
CA VAL A 114 8.27 -31.47 -30.00
C VAL A 114 7.50 -32.12 -31.15
N TYR A 115 8.19 -32.89 -32.00
CA TYR A 115 7.57 -33.57 -33.14
C TYR A 115 6.51 -34.60 -32.71
N SER A 116 6.77 -35.36 -31.63
CA SER A 116 5.93 -36.48 -31.22
C SER A 116 4.79 -36.11 -30.25
N HIS A 117 4.98 -35.10 -29.39
CA HIS A 117 4.06 -34.79 -28.29
C HIS A 117 3.34 -33.43 -28.44
N LEU A 118 3.95 -32.45 -29.11
CA LEU A 118 3.38 -31.09 -29.23
C LEU A 118 2.68 -30.90 -30.58
N ARG A 119 1.46 -31.46 -30.70
CA ARG A 119 0.64 -31.36 -31.92
C ARG A 119 0.39 -29.90 -32.33
N GLY A 120 0.60 -29.59 -33.61
CA GLY A 120 0.33 -28.26 -34.18
C GLY A 120 1.47 -27.25 -34.04
N VAL A 121 2.57 -27.62 -33.39
CA VAL A 121 3.80 -26.81 -33.35
C VAL A 121 4.71 -27.26 -34.49
N ASN A 122 4.95 -26.40 -35.48
CA ASN A 122 5.87 -26.67 -36.59
C ASN A 122 7.34 -26.52 -36.13
N GLY A 123 7.77 -27.37 -35.19
CA GLY A 123 9.14 -27.42 -34.68
C GLY A 123 9.69 -26.09 -34.16
N THR A 124 11.02 -26.04 -33.97
CA THR A 124 11.76 -24.83 -33.61
C THR A 124 12.33 -24.07 -34.83
N ASP A 125 11.99 -24.51 -36.06
CA ASP A 125 12.40 -23.86 -37.32
C ASP A 125 11.87 -22.40 -37.44
N ARG A 126 10.90 -22.02 -36.60
CA ARG A 126 10.38 -20.65 -36.48
C ARG A 126 10.68 -19.99 -35.13
N SER A 127 11.70 -20.47 -34.41
CA SER A 127 12.11 -19.83 -33.15
C SER A 127 12.76 -18.46 -33.39
N THR A 128 13.58 -18.00 -32.46
CA THR A 128 14.17 -16.68 -32.50
C THR A 128 15.36 -16.55 -33.45
N ASP A 129 15.93 -17.67 -33.88
CA ASP A 129 17.09 -17.77 -34.79
C ASP A 129 18.34 -17.04 -34.28
N SER A 130 18.64 -17.12 -32.98
CA SER A 130 19.88 -16.60 -32.41
C SER A 130 21.15 -17.23 -33.01
N TYR A 131 21.04 -18.42 -33.61
CA TYR A 131 22.15 -19.04 -34.36
C TYR A 131 22.54 -18.23 -35.60
N ILE A 132 21.55 -17.63 -36.28
CA ILE A 132 21.73 -16.83 -37.50
C ILE A 132 21.89 -15.35 -37.16
N PHE A 133 21.16 -14.85 -36.16
CA PHE A 133 21.09 -13.44 -35.79
C PHE A 133 21.90 -13.10 -34.54
N LEU A 134 23.13 -13.62 -34.43
CA LEU A 134 24.04 -13.33 -33.32
C LEU A 134 24.20 -11.82 -33.05
N GLU A 135 24.40 -11.02 -34.10
CA GLU A 135 24.59 -9.57 -33.96
C GLU A 135 23.36 -8.88 -33.35
N LYS A 136 22.13 -9.36 -33.64
CA LYS A 136 20.91 -8.77 -33.09
C LYS A 136 20.79 -9.03 -31.58
N ASP A 137 21.28 -10.17 -31.11
CA ASP A 137 21.31 -10.50 -29.69
C ASP A 137 22.39 -9.68 -28.97
N LEU A 138 23.57 -9.49 -29.60
CA LEU A 138 24.63 -8.63 -29.06
C LEU A 138 24.18 -7.17 -28.91
N LEU A 139 23.46 -6.63 -29.90
CA LEU A 139 22.86 -5.29 -29.81
C LEU A 139 21.83 -5.17 -28.67
N ALA A 140 21.10 -6.25 -28.37
CA ALA A 140 20.17 -6.29 -27.25
C ALA A 140 20.90 -6.28 -25.90
N LEU A 141 22.05 -6.97 -25.79
CA LEU A 141 22.92 -6.91 -24.61
C LEU A 141 23.51 -5.51 -24.41
N ASP A 142 24.00 -4.88 -25.48
CA ASP A 142 24.53 -3.51 -25.47
C ASP A 142 23.44 -2.50 -25.03
N PHE A 143 22.20 -2.70 -25.48
CA PHE A 143 21.08 -1.86 -25.07
C PHE A 143 20.83 -1.92 -23.55
N LEU A 144 20.89 -3.12 -22.95
CA LEU A 144 20.66 -3.31 -21.52
C LEU A 144 21.82 -2.80 -20.67
N GLY A 145 23.06 -2.95 -21.15
CA GLY A 145 24.26 -2.59 -20.39
C GLY A 145 24.61 -3.58 -19.29
N VAL A 146 24.33 -4.88 -19.49
CA VAL A 146 24.62 -5.95 -18.53
C VAL A 146 26.12 -6.19 -18.35
N SER A 147 26.52 -6.65 -17.16
CA SER A 147 27.90 -7.04 -16.85
C SER A 147 28.21 -8.48 -17.24
N PHE A 148 27.20 -9.37 -17.30
CA PHE A 148 27.38 -10.75 -17.72
C PHE A 148 26.20 -11.24 -18.58
N TYR A 149 26.47 -12.26 -19.41
CA TYR A 149 25.46 -12.95 -20.20
C TYR A 149 25.52 -14.45 -19.93
N GLN A 150 24.41 -15.02 -19.48
CA GLN A 150 24.26 -16.45 -19.28
C GLN A 150 23.64 -17.11 -20.51
N PHE A 151 24.34 -18.06 -21.11
CA PHE A 151 23.83 -18.84 -22.24
C PHE A 151 24.24 -20.31 -22.09
N SER A 152 23.59 -21.21 -22.82
CA SER A 152 23.98 -22.62 -22.85
C SER A 152 24.59 -23.03 -24.19
N ILE A 153 25.46 -24.03 -24.15
CA ILE A 153 25.97 -24.70 -25.36
C ILE A 153 25.02 -25.85 -25.69
N SER A 154 24.52 -25.91 -26.93
CA SER A 154 23.76 -27.05 -27.42
C SER A 154 24.70 -28.22 -27.65
N TRP A 155 24.71 -29.20 -26.73
CA TRP A 155 25.53 -30.42 -26.85
C TRP A 155 25.42 -31.06 -28.25
N PRO A 156 24.23 -31.34 -28.82
CA PRO A 156 24.13 -31.96 -30.14
C PRO A 156 24.50 -31.02 -31.30
N ARG A 157 24.69 -29.72 -31.05
CA ARG A 157 25.25 -28.80 -32.05
C ARG A 157 26.76 -28.92 -32.12
N LEU A 158 27.43 -29.12 -30.98
CA LEU A 158 28.88 -29.29 -30.92
C LEU A 158 29.30 -30.73 -31.23
N PHE A 159 28.57 -31.72 -30.72
CA PHE A 159 28.80 -33.15 -30.93
C PHE A 159 27.48 -33.81 -31.36
N PRO A 160 27.22 -33.94 -32.68
CA PRO A 160 25.94 -34.42 -33.21
C PRO A 160 25.48 -35.78 -32.68
N ASN A 161 26.42 -36.69 -32.40
CA ASN A 161 26.16 -38.01 -31.84
C ASN A 161 26.39 -38.09 -30.31
N GLY A 162 26.67 -36.95 -29.68
CA GLY A 162 26.96 -36.83 -28.25
C GLY A 162 28.38 -37.19 -27.81
N THR A 163 29.12 -37.98 -28.59
CA THR A 163 30.51 -38.35 -28.27
C THR A 163 31.53 -37.36 -28.86
N VAL A 164 32.69 -37.21 -28.20
CA VAL A 164 33.77 -36.29 -28.61
C VAL A 164 34.59 -36.78 -29.83
N ALA A 165 34.06 -37.71 -30.63
CA ALA A 165 34.76 -38.31 -31.76
C ALA A 165 34.98 -37.32 -32.93
N ALA A 166 34.01 -36.45 -33.18
CA ALA A 166 34.09 -35.43 -34.22
C ALA A 166 33.31 -34.19 -33.80
N VAL A 167 34.03 -33.07 -33.64
CA VAL A 167 33.41 -31.77 -33.36
C VAL A 167 32.77 -31.22 -34.63
N ASN A 168 31.56 -30.68 -34.51
CA ASN A 168 30.98 -29.86 -35.56
C ASN A 168 31.69 -28.51 -35.61
N ALA A 169 32.57 -28.33 -36.60
CA ALA A 169 33.35 -27.11 -36.78
C ALA A 169 32.48 -25.84 -36.86
N GLN A 170 31.26 -25.97 -37.38
CA GLN A 170 30.39 -24.83 -37.59
C GLN A 170 29.57 -24.45 -36.35
N GLY A 171 29.16 -25.44 -35.54
CA GLY A 171 28.69 -25.20 -34.18
C GLY A 171 29.78 -24.56 -33.30
N LEU A 172 31.01 -25.06 -33.39
CA LEU A 172 32.16 -24.50 -32.68
C LEU A 172 32.44 -23.03 -33.08
N ARG A 173 32.37 -22.71 -34.39
CA ARG A 173 32.57 -21.35 -34.89
C ARG A 173 31.57 -20.37 -34.28
N TYR A 174 30.30 -20.76 -34.15
CA TYR A 174 29.26 -19.94 -33.53
C TYR A 174 29.59 -19.58 -32.08
N TYR A 175 29.88 -20.56 -31.22
CA TYR A 175 30.18 -20.29 -29.81
C TYR A 175 31.49 -19.51 -29.62
N ARG A 176 32.51 -19.74 -30.46
CA ARG A 176 33.72 -18.91 -30.46
C ARG A 176 33.39 -17.45 -30.79
N ALA A 177 32.63 -17.22 -31.87
CA ALA A 177 32.25 -15.86 -32.27
C ALA A 177 31.41 -15.13 -31.20
N LEU A 178 30.50 -15.85 -30.53
CA LEU A 178 29.74 -15.31 -29.38
C LEU A 178 30.69 -14.92 -28.24
N LEU A 179 31.55 -15.83 -27.77
CA LEU A 179 32.48 -15.55 -26.67
C LEU A 179 33.44 -14.41 -26.99
N ASP A 180 34.01 -14.38 -28.19
CA ASP A 180 34.89 -13.29 -28.63
C ASP A 180 34.15 -11.94 -28.63
N SER A 181 32.90 -11.93 -29.07
CA SER A 181 32.06 -10.72 -29.09
C SER A 181 31.68 -10.23 -27.70
N LEU A 182 31.46 -11.14 -26.74
CA LEU A 182 31.19 -10.81 -25.34
C LEU A 182 32.42 -10.22 -24.65
N VAL A 183 33.59 -10.84 -24.82
CA VAL A 183 34.85 -10.36 -24.27
C VAL A 183 35.20 -8.97 -24.81
N LEU A 184 35.01 -8.74 -26.12
CA LEU A 184 35.22 -7.42 -26.72
C LEU A 184 34.33 -6.33 -26.11
N ARG A 185 33.15 -6.70 -25.62
CA ARG A 185 32.17 -5.80 -24.97
C ARG A 185 32.35 -5.70 -23.45
N ASN A 186 33.35 -6.38 -22.87
CA ASN A 186 33.50 -6.54 -21.41
C ASN A 186 32.26 -7.15 -20.74
N ILE A 187 31.56 -8.04 -21.44
CA ILE A 187 30.47 -8.82 -20.88
C ILE A 187 31.01 -10.18 -20.50
N GLU A 188 30.92 -10.52 -19.21
CA GLU A 188 31.42 -11.80 -18.71
C GLU A 188 30.49 -12.95 -19.14
N PRO A 189 31.02 -14.02 -19.78
CA PRO A 189 30.20 -15.16 -20.14
C PRO A 189 30.00 -16.11 -18.94
N ILE A 190 28.74 -16.42 -18.64
CA ILE A 190 28.36 -17.54 -17.77
C ILE A 190 27.84 -18.67 -18.66
N VAL A 191 28.60 -19.75 -18.79
CA VAL A 191 28.28 -20.81 -19.75
C VAL A 191 27.66 -22.01 -19.05
N THR A 192 26.45 -22.37 -19.49
CA THR A 192 25.75 -23.58 -19.06
C THR A 192 26.06 -24.74 -20.02
N LEU A 193 26.63 -25.82 -19.53
CA LEU A 193 27.00 -26.98 -20.35
C LEU A 193 25.78 -27.77 -20.82
N TYR A 194 24.82 -28.00 -19.91
CA TYR A 194 23.60 -28.77 -20.20
C TYR A 194 22.33 -28.02 -19.79
N HIS A 195 21.52 -27.68 -20.79
CA HIS A 195 20.21 -27.05 -20.61
C HIS A 195 19.13 -27.88 -21.32
N TRP A 196 18.99 -29.12 -20.84
CA TRP A 196 17.92 -30.08 -21.18
C TRP A 196 17.96 -30.68 -22.59
N ASP A 197 18.97 -30.32 -23.38
CA ASP A 197 19.08 -30.61 -24.81
C ASP A 197 19.99 -31.82 -25.11
N LEU A 198 19.77 -32.93 -24.39
CA LEU A 198 20.53 -34.17 -24.56
C LEU A 198 20.53 -34.63 -26.04
N PRO A 199 21.69 -35.00 -26.62
CA PRO A 199 21.74 -35.61 -27.96
C PRO A 199 20.86 -36.86 -28.02
N LEU A 200 20.00 -36.93 -29.03
CA LEU A 200 19.03 -38.02 -29.17
C LEU A 200 19.71 -39.39 -29.24
N THR A 201 20.87 -39.48 -29.90
CA THR A 201 21.66 -40.72 -30.01
C THR A 201 21.98 -41.32 -28.63
N LEU A 202 22.34 -40.49 -27.65
CA LEU A 202 22.64 -40.97 -26.29
C LEU A 202 21.39 -41.47 -25.55
N GLN A 203 20.23 -40.88 -25.84
CA GLN A 203 18.95 -41.35 -25.31
C GLN A 203 18.56 -42.70 -25.91
N GLU A 204 18.83 -42.93 -27.20
CA GLU A 204 18.47 -44.15 -27.92
C GLU A 204 19.44 -45.31 -27.63
N GLU A 205 20.73 -45.04 -27.54
CA GLU A 205 21.77 -46.06 -27.33
C GLU A 205 21.88 -46.50 -25.86
N TYR A 206 21.86 -45.54 -24.91
CA TYR A 206 22.10 -45.82 -23.50
C TYR A 206 20.85 -45.69 -22.62
N GLY A 207 19.75 -45.12 -23.13
CA GLY A 207 18.60 -44.71 -22.32
C GLY A 207 18.77 -43.35 -21.65
N GLY A 208 19.76 -42.56 -22.08
CA GLY A 208 20.06 -41.23 -21.56
C GLY A 208 20.45 -41.26 -20.08
N TRP A 209 20.02 -40.26 -19.31
CA TRP A 209 20.41 -40.10 -17.89
C TRP A 209 19.98 -41.25 -16.96
N LYS A 210 19.20 -42.23 -17.43
CA LYS A 210 18.95 -43.46 -16.68
C LYS A 210 20.20 -44.34 -16.53
N ASN A 211 21.20 -44.15 -17.40
CA ASN A 211 22.39 -44.99 -17.46
C ASN A 211 23.63 -44.23 -16.96
N ALA A 212 24.41 -44.88 -16.10
CA ALA A 212 25.61 -44.31 -15.49
C ALA A 212 26.72 -43.99 -16.50
N THR A 213 26.74 -44.61 -17.69
CA THR A 213 27.68 -44.27 -18.78
C THR A 213 27.60 -42.78 -19.18
N MET A 214 26.45 -42.14 -18.96
CA MET A 214 26.28 -40.70 -19.20
C MET A 214 27.23 -39.82 -18.37
N ILE A 215 27.69 -40.28 -17.21
CA ILE A 215 28.59 -39.55 -16.32
C ILE A 215 29.92 -39.26 -17.03
N ASP A 216 30.52 -40.28 -17.66
CA ASP A 216 31.78 -40.15 -18.38
C ASP A 216 31.60 -39.39 -19.70
N LEU A 217 30.54 -39.68 -20.46
CA LEU A 217 30.24 -38.99 -21.72
C LEU A 217 30.02 -37.48 -21.52
N PHE A 218 29.31 -37.10 -20.45
CA PHE A 218 29.13 -35.70 -20.11
C PHE A 218 30.44 -35.05 -19.66
N ASN A 219 31.29 -35.79 -18.93
CA ASN A 219 32.60 -35.30 -18.54
C ASN A 219 33.55 -35.10 -19.73
N ASP A 220 33.51 -35.95 -20.75
CA ASP A 220 34.27 -35.77 -21.99
C ASP A 220 33.82 -34.51 -22.75
N TYR A 221 32.51 -34.31 -22.88
CA TYR A 221 31.92 -33.10 -23.45
C TYR A 221 32.34 -31.83 -22.67
N ALA A 222 32.27 -31.87 -21.33
CA ALA A 222 32.69 -30.77 -20.47
C ALA A 222 34.19 -30.48 -20.61
N THR A 223 35.02 -31.51 -20.64
CA THR A 223 36.49 -31.40 -20.83
C THR A 223 36.81 -30.65 -22.12
N TYR A 224 36.17 -31.01 -23.22
CA TYR A 224 36.36 -30.32 -24.50
C TYR A 224 35.95 -28.84 -24.41
N CYS A 225 34.82 -28.54 -23.76
CA CYS A 225 34.37 -27.17 -23.55
C CYS A 225 35.37 -26.35 -22.72
N PHE A 226 35.90 -26.92 -21.63
CA PHE A 226 36.90 -26.26 -20.80
C PHE A 226 38.19 -25.97 -21.55
N GLN A 227 38.68 -26.94 -22.34
CA GLN A 227 39.87 -26.76 -23.18
C GLN A 227 39.68 -25.66 -24.23
N THR A 228 38.48 -25.58 -24.81
CA THR A 228 38.22 -24.75 -26.00
C THR A 228 37.78 -23.32 -25.65
N PHE A 229 37.09 -23.14 -24.53
CA PHE A 229 36.44 -21.88 -24.16
C PHE A 229 36.88 -21.33 -22.80
N GLY A 230 37.51 -22.15 -21.94
CA GLY A 230 37.81 -21.78 -20.56
C GLY A 230 38.90 -20.70 -20.39
N ASP A 231 39.58 -20.33 -21.46
CA ASP A 231 40.42 -19.13 -21.51
C ASP A 231 39.59 -17.85 -21.32
N ARG A 232 38.39 -17.81 -21.92
CA ARG A 232 37.45 -16.68 -21.93
C ARG A 232 36.29 -16.82 -20.94
N VAL A 233 36.02 -18.02 -20.44
CA VAL A 233 34.90 -18.30 -19.51
C VAL A 233 35.40 -18.48 -18.08
N LYS A 234 34.92 -17.61 -17.17
CA LYS A 234 35.24 -17.67 -15.73
C LYS A 234 34.11 -18.21 -14.86
N TYR A 235 32.89 -18.34 -15.39
CA TYR A 235 31.77 -18.92 -14.66
C TYR A 235 31.13 -20.03 -15.47
N TRP A 236 31.10 -21.23 -14.90
CA TRP A 236 30.53 -22.43 -15.48
C TRP A 236 29.33 -22.91 -14.68
N ILE A 237 28.26 -23.28 -15.38
CA ILE A 237 27.14 -24.03 -14.83
C ILE A 237 27.12 -25.38 -15.54
N THR A 238 27.15 -26.46 -14.78
CA THR A 238 27.10 -27.81 -15.35
C THR A 238 25.72 -28.11 -15.91
N ILE A 239 24.72 -28.20 -15.04
CA ILE A 239 23.35 -28.58 -15.37
C ILE A 239 22.42 -27.46 -14.91
N HIS A 240 21.53 -27.04 -15.80
CA HIS A 240 20.45 -26.13 -15.44
C HIS A 240 19.25 -26.92 -14.90
N ASN A 241 18.87 -26.65 -13.65
CA ASN A 241 17.66 -27.15 -12.99
C ASN A 241 17.43 -28.67 -13.13
N PRO A 242 18.30 -29.49 -12.52
CA PRO A 242 18.26 -30.96 -12.65
C PRO A 242 16.95 -31.58 -12.10
N TYR A 243 16.28 -30.91 -11.16
CA TYR A 243 14.96 -31.31 -10.66
C TYR A 243 13.96 -31.47 -11.80
N LEU A 244 13.85 -30.47 -12.68
CA LEU A 244 12.91 -30.53 -13.80
C LEU A 244 13.32 -31.58 -14.85
N VAL A 245 14.62 -31.81 -15.06
CA VAL A 245 15.11 -32.87 -15.96
C VAL A 245 14.65 -34.24 -15.47
N ALA A 246 14.81 -34.54 -14.19
CA ALA A 246 14.42 -35.83 -13.61
C ALA A 246 12.90 -35.95 -13.46
N TRP A 247 12.25 -34.98 -12.80
CA TRP A 247 10.83 -35.02 -12.47
C TRP A 247 9.93 -34.89 -13.71
N HIS A 248 10.18 -33.89 -14.56
CA HIS A 248 9.35 -33.69 -15.75
C HIS A 248 9.73 -34.60 -16.92
N GLY A 249 10.99 -35.04 -17.00
CA GLY A 249 11.45 -35.99 -18.02
C GLY A 249 10.97 -37.42 -17.80
N PHE A 250 10.89 -37.88 -16.53
CA PHE A 250 10.65 -39.30 -16.20
C PHE A 250 9.51 -39.56 -15.20
N GLY A 251 9.07 -38.56 -14.45
CA GLY A 251 7.96 -38.67 -13.50
C GLY A 251 6.62 -38.30 -14.14
N THR A 252 6.50 -37.04 -14.56
CA THR A 252 5.26 -36.50 -15.16
C THR A 252 5.19 -36.63 -16.68
N GLY A 253 6.34 -36.81 -17.35
CA GLY A 253 6.49 -36.85 -18.80
C GLY A 253 6.00 -35.59 -19.53
N MET A 254 6.18 -34.42 -18.92
CA MET A 254 5.86 -33.12 -19.52
C MET A 254 7.04 -32.49 -20.26
N HIS A 255 8.27 -32.89 -19.90
CA HIS A 255 9.49 -32.54 -20.61
C HIS A 255 10.03 -33.76 -21.36
N ALA A 256 10.91 -33.52 -22.33
CA ALA A 256 11.67 -34.59 -22.97
C ALA A 256 12.49 -35.38 -21.92
N PRO A 257 12.56 -36.73 -21.99
CA PRO A 257 12.10 -37.58 -23.09
C PRO A 257 10.61 -37.99 -23.05
N GLY A 258 9.83 -37.58 -22.04
CA GLY A 258 8.38 -37.82 -21.97
C GLY A 258 7.97 -39.11 -21.25
N GLU A 259 8.87 -39.71 -20.47
CA GLU A 259 8.56 -40.92 -19.69
C GLU A 259 7.71 -40.59 -18.46
N LYS A 260 6.81 -41.51 -18.06
CA LYS A 260 5.82 -41.29 -16.99
C LYS A 260 5.78 -42.44 -16.00
N GLY A 261 5.54 -42.11 -14.73
CA GLY A 261 5.14 -43.07 -13.69
C GLY A 261 6.24 -43.97 -13.13
N ASN A 262 7.49 -43.81 -13.56
CA ASN A 262 8.61 -44.60 -13.04
C ASN A 262 9.42 -43.79 -12.02
N LEU A 263 9.02 -43.83 -10.76
CA LEU A 263 9.71 -43.12 -9.67
C LEU A 263 11.16 -43.60 -9.49
N THR A 264 11.45 -44.89 -9.68
CA THR A 264 12.83 -45.40 -9.66
C THR A 264 13.67 -44.71 -10.73
N ALA A 265 13.16 -44.58 -11.97
CA ALA A 265 13.88 -43.85 -13.02
C ALA A 265 14.09 -42.37 -12.69
N VAL A 266 13.12 -41.70 -12.05
CA VAL A 266 13.28 -40.31 -11.59
C VAL A 266 14.47 -40.18 -10.64
N TYR A 267 14.56 -41.03 -9.62
CA TYR A 267 15.64 -40.97 -8.65
C TYR A 267 16.98 -41.44 -9.21
N THR A 268 17.00 -42.46 -10.08
CA THR A 268 18.22 -42.88 -10.80
C THR A 268 18.76 -41.77 -11.70
N VAL A 269 17.89 -41.06 -12.43
CA VAL A 269 18.27 -39.91 -13.25
C VAL A 269 18.84 -38.79 -12.39
N GLY A 270 18.17 -38.43 -11.29
CA GLY A 270 18.68 -37.43 -10.35
C GLY A 270 20.05 -37.81 -9.78
N HIS A 271 20.24 -39.08 -9.42
CA HIS A 271 21.50 -39.61 -8.91
C HIS A 271 22.64 -39.50 -9.95
N ASN A 272 22.39 -39.92 -11.19
CA ASN A 272 23.37 -39.82 -12.26
C ASN A 272 23.71 -38.36 -12.61
N LEU A 273 22.74 -37.44 -12.55
CA LEU A 273 22.97 -36.00 -12.75
C LEU A 273 23.89 -35.42 -11.65
N ILE A 274 23.69 -35.80 -10.39
CA ILE A 274 24.55 -35.37 -9.27
C ILE A 274 25.97 -35.90 -9.45
N LYS A 275 26.12 -37.19 -9.77
CA LYS A 275 27.45 -37.80 -10.01
C LYS A 275 28.16 -37.20 -11.23
N ALA A 276 27.42 -36.93 -12.30
CA ALA A 276 27.97 -36.26 -13.48
C ALA A 276 28.45 -34.83 -13.17
N HIS A 277 27.68 -34.08 -12.37
CA HIS A 277 28.09 -32.76 -11.89
C HIS A 277 29.38 -32.83 -11.05
N SER A 278 29.41 -33.70 -10.03
CA SER A 278 30.56 -33.87 -9.14
C SER A 278 31.82 -34.25 -9.92
N LYS A 279 31.73 -35.23 -10.84
CA LYS A 279 32.85 -35.62 -11.70
C LYS A 279 33.39 -34.45 -12.53
N VAL A 280 32.49 -33.65 -13.12
CA VAL A 280 32.87 -32.47 -13.92
C VAL A 280 33.51 -31.38 -13.05
N TRP A 281 33.00 -31.16 -11.83
CA TRP A 281 33.61 -30.21 -10.90
C TRP A 281 35.02 -30.63 -10.52
N HIS A 282 35.25 -31.89 -10.14
CA HIS A 282 36.59 -32.41 -9.81
C HIS A 282 37.55 -32.33 -10.98
N ASN A 283 37.06 -32.63 -12.19
CA ASN A 283 37.83 -32.47 -13.42
C ASN A 283 38.23 -30.99 -13.64
N TYR A 284 37.29 -30.05 -13.50
CA TYR A 284 37.57 -28.62 -13.61
C TYR A 284 38.58 -28.16 -12.55
N ASP A 285 38.36 -28.53 -11.30
CA ASP A 285 39.20 -28.15 -10.16
C ASP A 285 40.64 -28.61 -10.33
N LYS A 286 40.83 -29.89 -10.70
CA LYS A 286 42.16 -30.48 -10.86
C LYS A 286 42.88 -30.03 -12.14
N ASN A 287 42.18 -30.02 -13.27
CA ASN A 287 42.81 -29.94 -14.59
C ASN A 287 42.67 -28.58 -15.28
N PHE A 288 41.85 -27.66 -14.76
CA PHE A 288 41.55 -26.39 -15.46
C PHE A 288 41.67 -25.16 -14.56
N ARG A 289 41.15 -25.23 -13.33
CA ARG A 289 41.14 -24.11 -12.38
C ARG A 289 42.51 -23.50 -12.10
N PRO A 290 43.63 -24.25 -11.96
CA PRO A 290 44.94 -23.66 -11.69
C PRO A 290 45.39 -22.61 -12.72
N HIS A 291 45.03 -22.82 -13.98
CA HIS A 291 45.42 -21.94 -15.10
C HIS A 291 44.28 -20.99 -15.52
N GLN A 292 43.03 -21.46 -15.49
CA GLN A 292 41.88 -20.69 -15.96
C GLN A 292 41.29 -19.78 -14.89
N LYS A 293 41.44 -20.12 -13.60
CA LYS A 293 40.97 -19.35 -12.44
C LYS A 293 39.48 -19.00 -12.48
N GLY A 294 38.66 -19.86 -13.07
CA GLY A 294 37.20 -19.71 -13.06
C GLY A 294 36.55 -20.42 -11.89
N TRP A 295 35.22 -20.35 -11.86
CA TRP A 295 34.33 -20.94 -10.87
C TRP A 295 33.26 -21.80 -11.56
N LEU A 296 32.85 -22.90 -10.92
CA LEU A 296 31.91 -23.88 -11.44
C LEU A 296 30.85 -24.25 -10.40
N SER A 297 29.59 -24.25 -10.84
CA SER A 297 28.43 -24.59 -10.02
C SER A 297 27.37 -25.36 -10.83
N ILE A 298 26.19 -25.52 -10.25
CA ILE A 298 24.99 -26.13 -10.81
C ILE A 298 23.79 -25.24 -10.48
N THR A 299 22.92 -24.95 -11.45
CA THR A 299 21.72 -24.15 -11.18
C THR A 299 20.64 -25.03 -10.58
N LEU A 300 20.26 -24.77 -9.33
CA LEU A 300 19.20 -25.47 -8.62
C LEU A 300 17.92 -24.62 -8.59
N GLY A 301 16.82 -25.18 -9.08
CA GLY A 301 15.52 -24.51 -9.10
C GLY A 301 14.63 -24.91 -7.93
N SER A 302 13.85 -23.97 -7.40
CA SER A 302 12.83 -24.27 -6.38
C SER A 302 11.63 -23.33 -6.43
N HIS A 303 10.51 -23.78 -5.88
CA HIS A 303 9.41 -22.93 -5.41
C HIS A 303 9.69 -22.41 -4.00
N TRP A 304 8.76 -21.61 -3.47
CA TRP A 304 8.67 -21.30 -2.04
C TRP A 304 7.29 -21.64 -1.49
N ILE A 305 7.22 -21.98 -0.20
CA ILE A 305 6.01 -22.47 0.46
C ILE A 305 5.83 -21.87 1.87
N GLU A 306 4.59 -21.60 2.24
CA GLU A 306 4.20 -21.01 3.53
C GLU A 306 3.15 -21.90 4.21
N PRO A 307 3.21 -22.06 5.55
CA PRO A 307 2.27 -22.88 6.28
C PRO A 307 0.87 -22.28 6.24
N ASN A 308 -0.17 -23.13 6.18
CA ASN A 308 -1.55 -22.65 6.28
C ASN A 308 -1.81 -21.92 7.60
N ARG A 309 -1.18 -22.40 8.68
CA ARG A 309 -1.24 -21.80 10.01
C ARG A 309 0.18 -21.74 10.58
N THR A 310 0.66 -20.54 10.86
CA THR A 310 2.02 -20.31 11.35
C THR A 310 2.27 -20.88 12.76
N ASP A 311 1.22 -21.11 13.54
CA ASP A 311 1.28 -21.73 14.87
C ASP A 311 1.17 -23.27 14.84
N ASN A 312 0.94 -23.87 13.67
CA ASN A 312 0.84 -25.31 13.52
C ASN A 312 2.19 -25.92 13.10
N MET A 313 2.79 -26.72 13.98
CA MET A 313 4.09 -27.35 13.74
C MET A 313 4.09 -28.38 12.60
N GLU A 314 2.96 -29.06 12.36
CA GLU A 314 2.83 -30.03 11.26
C GLU A 314 2.83 -29.31 9.90
N ASP A 315 2.14 -28.17 9.78
CA ASP A 315 2.18 -27.33 8.59
C ASP A 315 3.62 -26.85 8.31
N VAL A 316 4.38 -26.45 9.34
CA VAL A 316 5.80 -26.07 9.23
C VAL A 316 6.68 -27.25 8.81
N ILE A 317 6.46 -28.45 9.35
CA ILE A 317 7.18 -29.67 8.96
C ILE A 317 6.90 -30.01 7.49
N ASN A 318 5.64 -29.91 7.06
CA ASN A 318 5.25 -30.13 5.67
C ASN A 318 5.89 -29.12 4.71
N CYS A 319 6.05 -27.86 5.14
CA CYS A 319 6.82 -26.87 4.39
C CYS A 319 8.29 -27.26 4.25
N GLN A 320 8.94 -27.71 5.33
CA GLN A 320 10.33 -28.19 5.29
C GLN A 320 10.47 -29.39 4.36
N HIS A 321 9.61 -30.40 4.48
CA HIS A 321 9.64 -31.58 3.61
C HIS A 321 9.41 -31.22 2.14
N SER A 322 8.53 -30.26 1.85
CA SER A 322 8.31 -29.72 0.51
C SER A 322 9.61 -29.14 -0.08
N MET A 323 10.30 -28.26 0.66
CA MET A 323 11.57 -27.67 0.24
C MET A 323 12.67 -28.71 0.08
N SER A 324 12.79 -29.64 1.03
CA SER A 324 13.76 -30.74 0.96
C SER A 324 13.51 -31.68 -0.22
N SER A 325 12.26 -31.93 -0.59
CA SER A 325 11.91 -32.82 -1.72
C SER A 325 12.24 -32.27 -3.11
N VAL A 326 12.45 -30.95 -3.22
CA VAL A 326 12.74 -30.27 -4.49
C VAL A 326 14.16 -29.70 -4.50
N LEU A 327 14.45 -28.75 -3.61
CA LEU A 327 15.76 -28.11 -3.55
C LEU A 327 16.77 -29.00 -2.83
N GLY A 328 16.40 -29.52 -1.65
CA GLY A 328 17.27 -30.37 -0.84
C GLY A 328 17.71 -31.66 -1.52
N TRP A 329 16.88 -32.21 -2.43
CA TRP A 329 17.22 -33.41 -3.19
C TRP A 329 18.56 -33.30 -3.92
N PHE A 330 18.87 -32.13 -4.50
CA PHE A 330 20.14 -31.87 -5.18
C PHE A 330 21.11 -31.05 -4.32
N ALA A 331 20.58 -30.12 -3.52
CA ALA A 331 21.42 -29.21 -2.75
C ALA A 331 22.07 -29.88 -1.54
N ASN A 332 21.45 -30.86 -0.87
CA ASN A 332 22.07 -31.54 0.27
C ASN A 332 23.31 -32.36 -0.14
N PRO A 333 23.28 -33.18 -1.21
CA PRO A 333 24.49 -33.87 -1.66
C PRO A 333 25.62 -32.90 -2.07
N ILE A 334 25.29 -31.76 -2.68
CA ILE A 334 26.29 -30.87 -3.31
C ILE A 334 26.82 -29.80 -2.33
N HIS A 335 25.93 -29.18 -1.57
CA HIS A 335 26.24 -28.07 -0.65
C HIS A 335 26.17 -28.47 0.83
N GLY A 336 25.61 -29.63 1.15
CA GLY A 336 25.47 -30.14 2.51
C GLY A 336 26.52 -31.20 2.86
N ASP A 337 26.06 -32.34 3.36
CA ASP A 337 26.90 -33.40 3.94
C ASP A 337 27.37 -34.47 2.93
N GLY A 338 26.92 -34.39 1.67
CA GLY A 338 27.23 -35.38 0.64
C GLY A 338 26.15 -36.44 0.44
N ASP A 339 25.06 -36.42 1.21
CA ASP A 339 24.00 -37.42 1.14
C ASP A 339 22.63 -36.77 0.84
N TYR A 340 21.64 -37.60 0.53
CA TYR A 340 20.26 -37.14 0.35
C TYR A 340 19.62 -36.73 1.68
N PRO A 341 18.65 -35.79 1.66
CA PRO A 341 17.92 -35.41 2.87
C PRO A 341 17.31 -36.62 3.58
N GLU A 342 17.42 -36.68 4.91
CA GLU A 342 17.02 -37.86 5.71
C GLU A 342 15.59 -38.32 5.44
N PHE A 343 14.65 -37.37 5.31
CA PHE A 343 13.25 -37.64 4.98
C PHE A 343 13.10 -38.44 3.66
N MET A 344 13.94 -38.16 2.66
CA MET A 344 13.86 -38.82 1.35
C MET A 344 14.40 -40.25 1.37
N LYS A 345 15.34 -40.57 2.27
CA LYS A 345 15.96 -41.90 2.39
C LYS A 345 15.03 -42.97 2.94
N THR A 346 13.89 -42.58 3.52
CA THR A 346 12.90 -43.53 4.06
C THR A 346 12.17 -44.36 2.99
N GLY A 347 12.25 -43.98 1.71
CA GLY A 347 11.64 -44.70 0.60
C GLY A 347 12.62 -45.62 -0.13
N ALA A 348 12.24 -46.87 -0.39
CA ALA A 348 13.05 -47.91 -1.04
C ALA A 348 13.43 -47.65 -2.52
N MET A 349 13.23 -46.44 -3.04
CA MET A 349 13.40 -46.12 -4.47
C MET A 349 14.60 -45.21 -4.78
N ILE A 350 15.15 -44.52 -3.77
CA ILE A 350 16.29 -43.61 -3.98
C ILE A 350 17.60 -44.42 -3.94
N PRO A 351 18.51 -44.28 -4.93
CA PRO A 351 19.82 -44.90 -4.85
C PRO A 351 20.61 -44.40 -3.64
N GLU A 352 21.50 -45.22 -3.10
CA GLU A 352 22.36 -44.86 -1.98
C GLU A 352 23.73 -44.39 -2.48
N PHE A 353 24.29 -43.34 -1.87
CA PHE A 353 25.69 -42.99 -2.05
C PHE A 353 26.55 -43.82 -1.10
N SER A 354 27.63 -44.42 -1.61
CA SER A 354 28.71 -44.95 -0.78
C SER A 354 29.41 -43.81 -0.03
N GLU A 355 30.07 -44.12 1.09
CA GLU A 355 30.80 -43.09 1.87
C GLU A 355 31.88 -42.36 1.04
N ALA A 356 32.52 -43.05 0.08
CA ALA A 356 33.45 -42.43 -0.85
C ALA A 356 32.75 -41.46 -1.81
N GLU A 357 31.56 -41.82 -2.31
CA GLU A 357 30.79 -40.93 -3.18
C GLU A 357 30.26 -39.71 -2.42
N LYS A 358 29.84 -39.86 -1.15
CA LYS A 358 29.43 -38.72 -0.31
C LYS A 358 30.53 -37.68 -0.18
N GLU A 359 31.76 -38.13 0.07
CA GLU A 359 32.95 -37.28 0.10
C GLU A 359 33.24 -36.64 -1.26
N GLU A 360 32.98 -37.36 -2.35
CA GLU A 360 33.22 -36.87 -3.72
C GLU A 360 32.16 -35.85 -4.17
N VAL A 361 30.90 -35.96 -3.73
CA VAL A 361 29.83 -35.04 -4.17
C VAL A 361 29.70 -33.79 -3.30
N ARG A 362 30.11 -33.85 -2.03
CA ARG A 362 30.03 -32.70 -1.14
C ARG A 362 31.03 -31.62 -1.55
N GLY A 363 30.62 -30.35 -1.45
CA GLY A 363 31.48 -29.22 -1.74
C GLY A 363 31.80 -29.02 -3.22
N THR A 364 31.13 -29.71 -4.15
CA THR A 364 31.38 -29.60 -5.60
C THR A 364 30.69 -28.39 -6.24
N ALA A 365 30.54 -27.29 -5.51
CA ALA A 365 29.96 -26.06 -6.02
C ALA A 365 30.61 -24.85 -5.36
N ASP A 366 31.20 -24.02 -6.21
CA ASP A 366 31.95 -22.83 -5.83
C ASP A 366 31.11 -21.68 -5.28
N PHE A 367 29.84 -21.69 -5.67
CA PHE A 367 28.80 -20.76 -5.26
C PHE A 367 27.46 -21.47 -5.45
N PHE A 368 26.39 -20.97 -4.82
CA PHE A 368 25.04 -21.50 -4.97
C PHE A 368 24.34 -20.79 -6.13
N ALA A 369 24.12 -21.47 -7.25
CA ALA A 369 23.37 -20.91 -8.38
C ALA A 369 21.88 -21.26 -8.25
N PHE A 370 21.03 -20.26 -8.09
CA PHE A 370 19.61 -20.45 -7.79
C PHE A 370 18.70 -20.05 -8.96
N SER A 371 17.71 -20.87 -9.29
CA SER A 371 16.64 -20.57 -10.25
C SER A 371 15.30 -20.40 -9.51
N PHE A 372 14.67 -19.24 -9.71
CA PHE A 372 13.37 -18.90 -9.14
C PHE A 372 12.49 -18.24 -10.21
N GLY A 373 11.83 -19.07 -11.00
CA GLY A 373 10.98 -18.64 -12.11
C GLY A 373 9.78 -19.56 -12.33
N PRO A 374 8.88 -19.22 -13.27
CA PRO A 374 7.61 -19.94 -13.50
C PRO A 374 7.76 -21.45 -13.70
N ASN A 375 8.90 -21.91 -14.23
CA ASN A 375 9.20 -23.34 -14.41
C ASN A 375 9.14 -24.16 -13.11
N ASN A 376 9.35 -23.54 -11.94
CA ASN A 376 9.25 -24.22 -10.64
C ASN A 376 7.86 -24.08 -9.99
N PHE A 377 6.94 -23.35 -10.61
CA PHE A 377 5.59 -23.07 -10.10
C PHE A 377 4.48 -23.66 -10.97
N ARG A 378 4.78 -23.90 -12.25
CA ARG A 378 3.80 -24.31 -13.26
C ARG A 378 4.34 -25.47 -14.11
N PRO A 379 3.47 -26.43 -14.46
CA PRO A 379 2.08 -26.56 -14.02
C PRO A 379 1.95 -27.05 -12.56
N SER A 380 0.73 -27.22 -12.06
CA SER A 380 0.49 -27.44 -10.61
C SER A 380 1.14 -28.71 -10.03
N ASN A 381 1.47 -29.70 -10.87
CA ASN A 381 2.16 -30.95 -10.53
C ASN A 381 3.70 -30.82 -10.50
N THR A 382 4.24 -29.62 -10.76
CA THR A 382 5.65 -29.30 -10.51
C THR A 382 5.94 -29.15 -9.02
N VAL A 383 4.98 -28.62 -8.27
CA VAL A 383 5.16 -28.26 -6.85
C VAL A 383 4.70 -29.38 -5.92
N VAL A 384 5.58 -29.85 -5.05
CA VAL A 384 5.25 -30.79 -3.97
C VAL A 384 4.64 -30.01 -2.79
N LYS A 385 3.35 -29.63 -2.87
CA LYS A 385 2.74 -28.69 -1.91
C LYS A 385 2.53 -29.22 -0.49
N MET A 386 2.33 -30.52 -0.33
CA MET A 386 1.99 -31.14 0.98
C MET A 386 0.85 -30.42 1.73
N GLY A 387 -0.16 -29.95 0.98
CA GLY A 387 -1.32 -29.22 1.52
C GLY A 387 -1.07 -27.75 1.89
N GLN A 388 0.14 -27.22 1.70
CA GLN A 388 0.54 -25.87 2.11
C GLN A 388 0.41 -24.83 0.98
N ASN A 389 0.66 -23.55 1.29
CA ASN A 389 0.45 -22.43 0.37
C ASN A 389 1.70 -22.09 -0.43
N VAL A 390 1.59 -22.09 -1.76
CA VAL A 390 2.68 -21.65 -2.64
C VAL A 390 2.84 -20.15 -2.59
N SER A 391 4.07 -19.67 -2.45
CA SER A 391 4.41 -18.25 -2.30
C SER A 391 5.53 -17.84 -3.26
N LEU A 392 5.54 -16.56 -3.65
CA LEU A 392 6.55 -15.96 -4.53
C LEU A 392 7.59 -15.16 -3.72
N ASN A 393 7.80 -15.55 -2.47
CA ASN A 393 8.69 -14.87 -1.52
C ASN A 393 10.15 -15.34 -1.70
N LEU A 394 10.82 -14.75 -2.70
CA LEU A 394 12.23 -14.93 -2.99
C LEU A 394 13.13 -14.62 -1.78
N ARG A 395 12.79 -13.61 -0.96
CA ARG A 395 13.58 -13.28 0.24
C ARG A 395 13.61 -14.43 1.25
N GLN A 396 12.47 -15.07 1.50
CA GLN A 396 12.40 -16.16 2.48
C GLN A 396 13.11 -17.42 1.99
N VAL A 397 13.00 -17.79 0.72
CA VAL A 397 13.76 -18.93 0.19
C VAL A 397 15.27 -18.66 0.20
N LEU A 398 15.72 -17.43 -0.02
CA LEU A 398 17.13 -17.06 0.15
C LEU A 398 17.60 -17.19 1.61
N ASN A 399 16.75 -16.84 2.58
CA ASN A 399 17.05 -17.09 4.00
C ASN A 399 17.09 -18.59 4.31
N TRP A 400 16.19 -19.38 3.73
CA TRP A 400 16.20 -20.83 3.91
C TRP A 400 17.50 -21.44 3.37
N ILE A 401 17.96 -21.02 2.17
CA ILE A 401 19.25 -21.43 1.59
C ILE A 401 20.40 -21.04 2.51
N LYS A 402 20.41 -19.80 3.04
CA LYS A 402 21.44 -19.33 3.99
C LYS A 402 21.52 -20.23 5.23
N LEU A 403 20.37 -20.61 5.80
CA LEU A 403 20.31 -21.40 7.03
C LEU A 403 20.67 -22.88 6.79
N GLU A 404 20.23 -23.48 5.68
CA GLU A 404 20.47 -24.90 5.38
C GLU A 404 21.89 -25.19 4.89
N TYR A 405 22.52 -24.26 4.18
CA TYR A 405 23.78 -24.49 3.46
C TYR A 405 24.93 -23.57 3.90
N ASP A 406 24.90 -23.12 5.16
CA ASP A 406 25.99 -22.38 5.82
C ASP A 406 26.40 -21.07 5.11
N ASP A 407 25.41 -20.20 4.84
CA ASP A 407 25.57 -18.86 4.24
C ASP A 407 26.47 -18.80 2.98
N PRO A 408 26.11 -19.54 1.91
CA PRO A 408 26.91 -19.61 0.70
C PRO A 408 26.82 -18.29 -0.10
N GLN A 409 27.77 -18.07 -1.00
CA GLN A 409 27.62 -17.02 -2.01
C GLN A 409 26.54 -17.42 -3.01
N ILE A 410 25.56 -16.55 -3.27
CA ILE A 410 24.39 -16.89 -4.11
C ILE A 410 24.42 -16.08 -5.41
N LEU A 411 24.36 -16.78 -6.55
CA LEU A 411 24.01 -16.21 -7.86
C LEU A 411 22.56 -16.54 -8.15
N ILE A 412 21.71 -15.53 -8.35
CA ILE A 412 20.36 -15.78 -8.86
C ILE A 412 20.48 -15.99 -10.38
N SER A 413 20.70 -17.24 -10.78
CA SER A 413 20.96 -17.66 -12.16
C SER A 413 19.74 -17.66 -13.08
N GLU A 414 18.52 -17.58 -12.53
CA GLU A 414 17.30 -17.37 -13.31
C GLU A 414 16.24 -16.71 -12.42
N ASN A 415 15.78 -15.50 -12.77
CA ASN A 415 14.59 -14.93 -12.16
C ASN A 415 13.78 -14.10 -13.15
N GLY A 416 12.45 -14.22 -13.06
CA GLY A 416 11.53 -13.54 -13.95
C GLY A 416 10.14 -14.15 -13.87
N TRP A 417 9.23 -13.66 -14.69
CA TRP A 417 7.90 -14.23 -14.87
C TRP A 417 7.58 -14.34 -16.36
N PHE A 418 6.32 -14.55 -16.72
CA PHE A 418 5.88 -14.63 -18.10
C PHE A 418 4.65 -13.74 -18.31
N THR A 419 4.38 -13.40 -19.58
CA THR A 419 3.12 -12.81 -20.03
C THR A 419 2.46 -13.71 -21.07
N ASP A 420 1.17 -13.51 -21.32
CA ASP A 420 0.50 -14.14 -22.46
C ASP A 420 1.10 -13.68 -23.79
N SER A 421 1.05 -14.53 -24.82
CA SER A 421 1.68 -14.29 -26.13
C SER A 421 1.15 -13.08 -26.90
N TYR A 422 -0.07 -12.62 -26.61
CA TYR A 422 -0.67 -11.43 -27.24
C TYR A 422 -0.07 -10.12 -26.72
N ILE A 423 0.61 -10.15 -25.56
CA ILE A 423 1.35 -9.00 -25.05
C ILE A 423 2.66 -8.88 -25.84
N LYS A 424 2.82 -7.76 -26.56
CA LYS A 424 4.00 -7.48 -27.38
C LYS A 424 5.08 -6.77 -26.55
N THR A 425 5.08 -5.44 -26.54
CA THR A 425 6.10 -4.60 -25.87
C THR A 425 5.62 -3.94 -24.58
N GLU A 426 4.30 -3.88 -24.34
CA GLU A 426 3.70 -3.25 -23.14
C GLU A 426 3.51 -4.25 -21.99
N ASP A 427 4.59 -4.89 -21.57
CA ASP A 427 4.62 -5.95 -20.56
C ASP A 427 4.64 -5.42 -19.12
N THR A 428 3.67 -4.57 -18.81
CA THR A 428 3.58 -3.87 -17.51
C THR A 428 3.68 -4.83 -16.33
N THR A 429 3.05 -6.01 -16.36
CA THR A 429 3.13 -7.00 -15.29
C THR A 429 4.54 -7.53 -15.05
N ALA A 430 5.38 -7.64 -16.08
CA ALA A 430 6.77 -8.07 -15.94
C ALA A 430 7.60 -7.06 -15.13
N ILE A 431 7.36 -5.75 -15.33
CA ILE A 431 7.99 -4.69 -14.52
C ILE A 431 7.64 -4.84 -13.04
N TYR A 432 6.36 -5.01 -12.69
CA TYR A 432 5.95 -5.14 -11.29
C TYR A 432 6.54 -6.39 -10.62
N MET A 433 6.60 -7.51 -11.36
CA MET A 433 7.23 -8.75 -10.88
C MET A 433 8.73 -8.57 -10.66
N MET A 434 9.44 -8.01 -11.63
CA MET A 434 10.88 -7.72 -11.53
C MET A 434 11.17 -6.78 -10.37
N LYS A 435 10.41 -5.69 -10.25
CA LYS A 435 10.52 -4.73 -9.14
C LYS A 435 10.33 -5.39 -7.77
N ASN A 436 9.36 -6.29 -7.64
CA ASN A 436 9.13 -7.04 -6.41
C ASN A 436 10.30 -7.98 -6.08
N PHE A 437 10.74 -8.80 -7.05
CA PHE A 437 11.84 -9.74 -6.83
C PHE A 437 13.14 -9.03 -6.49
N LEU A 438 13.54 -8.03 -7.25
CA LEU A 438 14.74 -7.25 -6.98
C LEU A 438 14.70 -6.57 -5.61
N ASN A 439 13.55 -6.02 -5.20
CA ASN A 439 13.42 -5.45 -3.85
C ASN A 439 13.56 -6.52 -2.75
N GLN A 440 13.05 -7.73 -2.97
CA GLN A 440 13.24 -8.85 -2.04
C GLN A 440 14.71 -9.29 -1.94
N VAL A 441 15.43 -9.32 -3.06
CA VAL A 441 16.89 -9.59 -3.08
C VAL A 441 17.65 -8.49 -2.33
N LEU A 442 17.30 -7.23 -2.58
CA LEU A 442 17.94 -6.10 -1.91
C LEU A 442 17.70 -6.14 -0.38
N GLN A 443 16.49 -6.48 0.05
CA GLN A 443 16.18 -6.70 1.47
C GLN A 443 16.97 -7.87 2.06
N ALA A 444 17.09 -8.99 1.33
CA ALA A 444 17.89 -10.15 1.74
C ALA A 444 19.36 -9.76 1.97
N ILE A 445 19.95 -8.96 1.09
CA ILE A 445 21.33 -8.46 1.23
C ILE A 445 21.45 -7.53 2.45
N LYS A 446 20.54 -6.55 2.57
CA LYS A 446 20.70 -5.42 3.51
C LYS A 446 20.28 -5.75 4.95
N PHE A 447 19.25 -6.58 5.12
CA PHE A 447 18.67 -6.86 6.44
C PHE A 447 18.91 -8.27 6.94
N ASP A 448 19.05 -9.24 6.03
CA ASP A 448 19.26 -10.64 6.40
C ASP A 448 20.73 -11.07 6.20
N GLU A 449 21.58 -10.16 5.72
CA GLU A 449 23.01 -10.37 5.46
C GLU A 449 23.27 -11.61 4.58
N ILE A 450 22.45 -11.78 3.54
CA ILE A 450 22.60 -12.88 2.58
C ILE A 450 23.56 -12.45 1.47
N ARG A 451 24.53 -13.31 1.15
CA ARG A 451 25.64 -13.04 0.23
C ARG A 451 25.24 -13.22 -1.25
N VAL A 452 24.18 -12.55 -1.69
CA VAL A 452 23.81 -12.51 -3.11
C VAL A 452 24.76 -11.58 -3.86
N PHE A 453 25.49 -12.10 -4.85
CA PHE A 453 26.49 -11.32 -5.59
C PHE A 453 26.09 -10.97 -7.02
N GLY A 454 25.08 -11.64 -7.58
CA GLY A 454 24.59 -11.33 -8.91
C GLY A 454 23.15 -11.78 -9.18
N TYR A 455 22.56 -11.20 -10.23
CA TYR A 455 21.18 -11.42 -10.64
C TYR A 455 21.05 -11.57 -12.16
N THR A 456 20.46 -12.69 -12.60
CA THR A 456 20.17 -13.00 -13.99
C THR A 456 18.67 -12.78 -14.27
N ALA A 457 18.33 -11.71 -14.97
CA ALA A 457 16.99 -11.53 -15.50
C ALA A 457 16.71 -12.57 -16.60
N TRP A 458 15.52 -13.20 -16.57
CA TRP A 458 15.17 -14.25 -17.51
C TRP A 458 13.85 -13.95 -18.25
N THR A 459 13.83 -13.91 -19.58
CA THR A 459 14.93 -14.16 -20.56
C THR A 459 15.42 -12.87 -21.23
N LEU A 460 16.55 -12.92 -21.94
CA LEU A 460 16.94 -11.84 -22.85
C LEU A 460 15.82 -11.55 -23.87
N LEU A 461 15.27 -12.58 -24.49
CA LEU A 461 14.40 -12.43 -25.64
C LEU A 461 13.35 -13.54 -25.68
N ASP A 462 12.22 -13.26 -26.34
CA ASP A 462 11.14 -14.24 -26.47
C ASP A 462 11.62 -15.46 -27.25
N GLY A 463 11.31 -16.66 -26.76
CA GLY A 463 11.73 -17.92 -27.37
C GLY A 463 10.67 -19.02 -27.24
N PHE A 464 11.11 -20.25 -27.46
CA PHE A 464 10.30 -21.46 -27.28
C PHE A 464 10.29 -21.87 -25.79
N GLU A 465 9.15 -21.72 -25.11
CA GLU A 465 9.00 -21.96 -23.67
C GLU A 465 8.57 -23.41 -23.36
N TRP A 466 9.33 -24.37 -23.87
CA TRP A 466 9.16 -25.80 -23.55
C TRP A 466 7.75 -26.32 -23.91
N GLN A 467 7.03 -26.93 -22.97
CA GLN A 467 5.65 -27.42 -23.22
C GLN A 467 4.66 -26.30 -23.56
N ASP A 468 4.92 -25.05 -23.13
CA ASP A 468 4.06 -23.90 -23.42
C ASP A 468 4.32 -23.33 -24.83
N ALA A 469 5.36 -23.82 -25.51
CA ALA A 469 5.78 -23.44 -26.85
C ALA A 469 5.84 -21.90 -27.01
N TYR A 470 4.96 -21.31 -27.82
CA TYR A 470 4.88 -19.87 -28.07
C TYR A 470 3.63 -19.21 -27.45
N THR A 471 2.92 -19.90 -26.56
CA THR A 471 1.69 -19.37 -25.91
C THR A 471 1.99 -18.36 -24.80
N THR A 472 3.23 -18.38 -24.29
CA THR A 472 3.75 -17.44 -23.30
C THR A 472 5.00 -16.75 -23.80
N ARG A 473 5.34 -15.60 -23.21
CA ARG A 473 6.53 -14.81 -23.50
C ARG A 473 7.28 -14.46 -22.22
N ARG A 474 8.61 -14.64 -22.21
CA ARG A 474 9.48 -14.35 -21.05
C ARG A 474 10.58 -13.31 -21.33
N GLY A 475 10.77 -12.93 -22.60
CA GLY A 475 11.87 -12.06 -23.00
C GLY A 475 11.72 -10.63 -22.56
N LEU A 476 12.84 -9.97 -22.27
CA LEU A 476 12.95 -8.51 -22.20
C LEU A 476 12.81 -7.88 -23.59
N PHE A 477 13.14 -8.61 -24.65
CA PHE A 477 12.96 -8.21 -26.04
C PHE A 477 11.86 -9.03 -26.72
N TYR A 478 10.89 -8.34 -27.31
CA TYR A 478 9.84 -8.93 -28.12
C TYR A 478 10.40 -9.39 -29.45
N VAL A 479 10.02 -10.62 -29.84
CA VAL A 479 10.31 -11.17 -31.16
C VAL A 479 9.02 -11.57 -31.85
N ASP A 480 8.85 -11.09 -33.07
CA ASP A 480 7.78 -11.52 -33.97
C ASP A 480 8.23 -12.77 -34.72
N PHE A 481 7.81 -13.94 -34.24
CA PHE A 481 8.15 -15.25 -34.82
C PHE A 481 7.67 -15.42 -36.27
N ASN A 482 6.71 -14.60 -36.73
CA ASN A 482 6.21 -14.63 -38.11
C ASN A 482 6.99 -13.72 -39.05
N SER A 483 7.82 -12.82 -38.53
CA SER A 483 8.67 -11.92 -39.32
C SER A 483 9.96 -12.63 -39.71
N GLU A 484 10.36 -12.56 -40.97
CA GLU A 484 11.66 -13.09 -41.41
C GLU A 484 12.83 -12.41 -40.70
N GLN A 485 12.69 -11.11 -40.39
CA GLN A 485 13.74 -10.31 -39.75
C GLN A 485 13.91 -10.62 -38.26
N LYS A 486 12.87 -11.10 -37.58
CA LYS A 486 12.89 -11.43 -36.14
C LYS A 486 13.56 -10.36 -35.26
N GLU A 487 13.26 -9.09 -35.52
CA GLU A 487 13.86 -7.97 -34.76
C GLU A 487 13.68 -8.12 -33.25
N ARG A 488 14.71 -7.76 -32.47
CA ARG A 488 14.67 -7.75 -31.00
C ARG A 488 14.17 -6.38 -30.55
N LYS A 489 12.85 -6.26 -30.38
CA LYS A 489 12.22 -4.98 -29.98
C LYS A 489 12.19 -4.85 -28.46
N PRO A 490 12.82 -3.82 -27.85
CA PRO A 490 12.84 -3.70 -26.39
C PRO A 490 11.41 -3.55 -25.85
N LYS A 491 11.06 -4.37 -24.87
CA LYS A 491 9.79 -4.23 -24.12
C LYS A 491 9.95 -3.18 -23.02
N SER A 492 8.85 -2.86 -22.35
CA SER A 492 8.87 -1.94 -21.22
C SER A 492 9.78 -2.45 -20.09
N SER A 493 9.80 -3.77 -19.87
CA SER A 493 10.72 -4.42 -18.93
C SER A 493 12.20 -4.26 -19.29
N ALA A 494 12.58 -4.23 -20.57
CA ALA A 494 13.96 -3.95 -20.99
C ALA A 494 14.38 -2.51 -20.62
N HIS A 495 13.51 -1.53 -20.87
CA HIS A 495 13.77 -0.14 -20.47
C HIS A 495 13.88 0.00 -18.95
N TYR A 496 13.02 -0.70 -18.21
CA TYR A 496 13.07 -0.73 -16.75
C TYR A 496 14.36 -1.36 -16.24
N TYR A 497 14.74 -2.54 -16.74
CA TYR A 497 15.94 -3.25 -16.30
C TYR A 497 17.21 -2.49 -16.63
N LYS A 498 17.29 -1.89 -17.82
CA LYS A 498 18.38 -0.96 -18.19
C LYS A 498 18.56 0.16 -17.15
N GLN A 499 17.46 0.78 -16.72
CA GLN A 499 17.53 1.85 -15.70
C GLN A 499 18.00 1.32 -14.34
N ILE A 500 17.56 0.12 -13.94
CA ILE A 500 18.01 -0.52 -12.69
C ILE A 500 19.53 -0.75 -12.70
N ILE A 501 20.07 -1.25 -13.82
CA ILE A 501 21.51 -1.50 -13.97
C ILE A 501 22.27 -0.18 -13.88
N GLN A 502 21.83 0.84 -14.64
CA GLN A 502 22.46 2.16 -14.65
C GLN A 502 22.47 2.84 -13.27
N ASP A 503 21.38 2.69 -12.52
CA ASP A 503 21.22 3.28 -11.20
C ASP A 503 21.73 2.36 -10.06
N ASN A 504 22.19 1.14 -10.39
CA ASN A 504 22.52 0.05 -9.47
C ASN A 504 21.45 -0.20 -8.38
N GLY A 505 20.16 -0.18 -8.74
CA GLY A 505 19.05 -0.39 -7.80
C GLY A 505 17.90 0.60 -7.95
N PHE A 506 17.31 1.04 -6.83
CA PHE A 506 16.11 1.87 -6.79
C PHE A 506 16.38 3.25 -6.17
N PRO A 507 17.13 4.13 -6.84
CA PRO A 507 17.37 5.45 -6.29
C PRO A 507 16.04 6.19 -6.09
N LEU A 508 16.00 6.93 -4.99
CA LEU A 508 14.86 7.71 -4.56
C LEU A 508 14.65 8.92 -5.49
N LYS A 509 14.09 8.74 -6.69
CA LYS A 509 13.85 9.86 -7.63
C LYS A 509 12.75 10.80 -7.15
N GLU A 510 11.76 10.27 -6.42
CA GLU A 510 10.49 10.96 -6.15
C GLU A 510 10.34 11.47 -4.71
N SER A 511 11.01 10.87 -3.73
CA SER A 511 11.01 11.41 -2.37
C SER A 511 12.20 12.34 -2.20
N THR A 512 11.91 13.61 -2.01
CA THR A 512 12.91 14.53 -1.46
C THR A 512 13.16 14.17 0.01
N PRO A 513 14.36 14.46 0.55
CA PRO A 513 14.62 14.30 1.97
C PRO A 513 13.53 14.95 2.84
N ASP A 514 13.34 14.42 4.05
CA ASP A 514 12.41 14.99 5.01
C ASP A 514 12.76 16.47 5.25
N MET A 515 11.76 17.34 5.09
CA MET A 515 11.95 18.77 5.24
C MET A 515 11.70 19.17 6.69
N LYS A 516 12.56 20.04 7.22
CA LYS A 516 12.34 20.66 8.52
C LYS A 516 11.64 21.99 8.32
N GLY A 517 10.53 22.22 9.01
CA GLY A 517 9.75 23.45 8.84
C GLY A 517 8.44 23.46 9.61
N ARG A 518 7.75 24.60 9.56
CA ARG A 518 6.46 24.83 10.21
C ARG A 518 5.44 25.37 9.21
N PHE A 519 4.18 25.00 9.40
CA PHE A 519 3.03 25.67 8.79
C PHE A 519 2.78 27.04 9.46
N PRO A 520 2.00 27.93 8.84
CA PRO A 520 1.56 29.18 9.46
C PRO A 520 0.91 28.98 10.83
N CYS A 521 0.95 29.99 11.71
CA CYS A 521 0.35 29.90 13.04
C CYS A 521 -1.18 29.82 13.02
N ASP A 522 -1.82 30.35 11.97
CA ASP A 522 -3.26 30.27 11.71
C ASP A 522 -3.68 28.98 10.96
N PHE A 523 -2.76 28.03 10.78
CA PHE A 523 -3.05 26.79 10.07
C PHE A 523 -4.11 25.94 10.78
N SER A 524 -5.13 25.52 10.03
CA SER A 524 -6.25 24.75 10.57
C SER A 524 -5.87 23.27 10.72
N TRP A 525 -5.57 22.86 11.96
CA TRP A 525 -5.33 21.46 12.33
C TRP A 525 -6.64 20.81 12.72
N GLY A 526 -7.15 19.92 11.88
CA GLY A 526 -8.49 19.37 12.00
C GLY A 526 -8.56 17.86 12.17
N VAL A 527 -9.68 17.39 12.67
CA VAL A 527 -10.10 15.98 12.56
C VAL A 527 -11.48 15.91 11.93
N THR A 528 -11.68 14.92 11.06
CA THR A 528 -12.92 14.73 10.33
C THR A 528 -13.74 13.58 10.93
N GLU A 529 -15.04 13.81 11.06
CA GLU A 529 -16.05 12.80 11.30
C GLU A 529 -17.05 12.82 10.13
N SER A 530 -17.63 11.67 9.81
CA SER A 530 -18.62 11.57 8.72
C SER A 530 -20.00 12.11 9.18
N VAL A 531 -21.10 11.42 8.87
CA VAL A 531 -22.43 11.81 9.36
C VAL A 531 -22.51 11.62 10.87
N LEU A 532 -22.65 12.72 11.59
CA LEU A 532 -22.81 12.72 13.03
C LEU A 532 -24.25 12.37 13.39
N LYS A 533 -24.47 11.13 13.86
CA LYS A 533 -25.80 10.68 14.27
C LYS A 533 -26.26 11.44 15.52
N PRO A 534 -27.43 12.11 15.47
CA PRO A 534 -27.91 12.91 16.59
C PRO A 534 -28.57 12.03 17.65
N GLU A 535 -28.47 12.45 18.91
CA GLU A 535 -29.34 11.94 19.97
C GLU A 535 -30.68 12.68 19.90
N PHE A 536 -31.78 11.94 19.67
CA PHE A 536 -33.12 12.51 19.57
C PHE A 536 -33.68 12.98 20.92
N THR A 537 -33.15 12.45 22.02
CA THR A 537 -33.49 12.80 23.39
C THR A 537 -32.20 12.89 24.21
N VAL A 538 -32.24 13.62 25.32
CA VAL A 538 -31.11 13.61 26.27
C VAL A 538 -30.90 12.20 26.78
N SER A 539 -29.67 11.71 26.70
CA SER A 539 -29.30 10.34 27.10
C SER A 539 -28.87 10.24 28.56
N SER A 540 -28.54 11.36 29.20
CA SER A 540 -28.25 11.37 30.63
C SER A 540 -29.50 10.99 31.44
N PRO A 541 -29.40 10.07 32.41
CA PRO A 541 -30.50 9.78 33.33
C PRO A 541 -30.72 10.92 34.35
N GLN A 542 -29.84 11.93 34.38
CA GLN A 542 -29.93 13.03 35.32
C GLN A 542 -31.05 14.00 34.91
N PHE A 543 -31.86 14.43 35.89
CA PHE A 543 -32.92 15.43 35.71
C PHE A 543 -34.04 15.04 34.72
N THR A 544 -34.21 13.75 34.44
CA THR A 544 -35.29 13.25 33.56
C THR A 544 -36.51 12.78 34.35
N ASP A 545 -36.33 12.31 35.58
CA ASP A 545 -37.42 11.84 36.43
C ASP A 545 -38.10 13.01 37.18
N PRO A 546 -39.36 13.36 36.88
CA PRO A 546 -40.06 14.43 37.57
C PRO A 546 -40.68 13.97 38.89
N HIS A 547 -40.65 12.69 39.24
CA HIS A 547 -41.36 12.19 40.42
C HIS A 547 -40.59 12.50 41.71
N LEU A 548 -41.34 12.87 42.76
CA LEU A 548 -40.79 12.97 44.10
C LEU A 548 -40.79 11.58 44.75
N TYR A 549 -39.69 11.23 45.44
CA TYR A 549 -39.61 10.01 46.22
C TYR A 549 -39.29 10.34 47.67
N VAL A 550 -39.92 9.61 48.59
CA VAL A 550 -39.51 9.53 49.99
C VAL A 550 -38.50 8.41 50.09
N TRP A 551 -37.26 8.76 50.42
CA TRP A 551 -36.22 7.76 50.66
C TRP A 551 -36.30 7.27 52.10
N ASN A 552 -36.56 5.97 52.27
CA ASN A 552 -36.57 5.35 53.60
C ASN A 552 -35.14 5.04 54.08
N VAL A 553 -34.40 6.10 54.43
CA VAL A 553 -32.98 6.02 54.83
C VAL A 553 -32.79 5.13 56.06
N THR A 554 -33.71 5.19 57.03
CA THR A 554 -33.63 4.50 58.32
C THR A 554 -34.18 3.07 58.28
N GLY A 555 -35.05 2.75 57.31
CA GLY A 555 -35.65 1.42 57.15
C GLY A 555 -35.03 0.63 56.01
N ASN A 556 -35.83 0.29 55.00
CA ASN A 556 -35.43 -0.64 53.94
C ASN A 556 -34.61 -0.02 52.80
N ARG A 557 -34.21 1.26 52.92
CA ARG A 557 -33.41 2.00 51.93
C ARG A 557 -34.04 2.11 50.54
N LEU A 558 -35.34 1.81 50.41
CA LEU A 558 -36.08 1.97 49.16
C LEU A 558 -36.59 3.40 48.98
N LEU A 559 -36.76 3.78 47.71
CA LEU A 559 -37.40 5.03 47.30
C LEU A 559 -38.89 4.76 47.07
N TYR A 560 -39.75 5.42 47.85
CA TYR A 560 -41.19 5.35 47.69
C TYR A 560 -41.69 6.56 46.94
N ARG A 561 -42.28 6.34 45.76
CA ARG A 561 -42.83 7.42 44.97
C ARG A 561 -43.99 8.08 45.71
N VAL A 562 -43.97 9.40 45.80
CA VAL A 562 -45.09 10.19 46.31
C VAL A 562 -46.11 10.33 45.18
N GLU A 563 -47.24 9.65 45.31
CA GLU A 563 -48.30 9.72 44.31
C GLU A 563 -48.88 11.13 44.20
N GLY A 564 -49.17 11.57 42.98
CA GLY A 564 -49.71 12.90 42.67
C GLY A 564 -48.70 14.05 42.65
N VAL A 565 -47.45 13.88 43.10
CA VAL A 565 -46.44 14.96 43.11
C VAL A 565 -45.46 14.83 41.94
N ARG A 566 -45.42 15.86 41.09
CA ARG A 566 -44.40 16.03 40.05
C ARG A 566 -43.64 17.33 40.26
N LEU A 567 -42.32 17.23 40.37
CA LEU A 567 -41.40 18.36 40.43
C LEU A 567 -41.10 18.88 39.02
N LYS A 568 -40.82 20.18 38.94
CA LYS A 568 -40.32 20.80 37.71
C LYS A 568 -38.83 20.47 37.56
N THR A 569 -38.48 19.66 36.56
CA THR A 569 -37.07 19.41 36.25
C THR A 569 -36.44 20.64 35.57
N ARG A 570 -35.12 20.81 35.75
CA ARG A 570 -34.38 21.88 35.06
C ARG A 570 -34.46 21.64 33.55
N PRO A 571 -34.44 22.70 32.71
CA PRO A 571 -34.30 22.53 31.26
C PRO A 571 -33.02 21.73 30.96
N SER A 572 -33.10 20.86 29.95
CA SER A 572 -31.92 20.11 29.51
C SER A 572 -30.78 21.04 29.11
N GLN A 573 -29.54 20.59 29.27
CA GLN A 573 -28.32 21.28 28.90
C GLN A 573 -27.55 20.46 27.86
N CYS A 574 -26.58 21.07 27.18
CA CYS A 574 -25.76 20.36 26.19
C CYS A 574 -24.95 19.20 26.81
N THR A 575 -24.61 19.31 28.10
CA THR A 575 -23.92 18.28 28.88
C THR A 575 -24.78 17.06 29.19
N ASP A 576 -26.11 17.15 29.03
CA ASP A 576 -27.01 16.01 29.23
C ASP A 576 -27.00 15.02 28.05
N TYR A 577 -26.33 15.37 26.94
CA TYR A 577 -26.05 14.45 25.83
C TYR A 577 -24.72 13.73 26.04
N VAL A 578 -24.77 12.45 26.40
CA VAL A 578 -23.59 11.64 26.73
C VAL A 578 -22.61 11.56 25.55
N SER A 579 -23.10 11.47 24.31
CA SER A 579 -22.22 11.45 23.14
C SER A 579 -21.49 12.77 22.90
N ILE A 580 -22.06 13.92 23.29
CA ILE A 580 -21.36 15.22 23.21
C ILE A 580 -20.22 15.23 24.21
N LYS A 581 -20.49 14.82 25.47
CA LYS A 581 -19.45 14.70 26.50
C LYS A 581 -18.28 13.83 26.03
N LYS A 582 -18.56 12.66 25.47
CA LYS A 582 -17.52 11.75 24.96
C LYS A 582 -16.69 12.36 23.82
N ARG A 583 -17.32 13.13 22.92
CA ARG A 583 -16.61 13.81 21.83
C ARG A 583 -15.73 14.95 22.32
N VAL A 584 -16.23 15.76 23.26
CA VAL A 584 -15.45 16.81 23.92
C VAL A 584 -14.22 16.20 24.61
N GLU A 585 -14.36 15.06 25.31
CA GLU A 585 -13.25 14.32 25.90
C GLU A 585 -12.20 13.85 24.87
N MET A 586 -12.64 13.37 23.69
CA MET A 586 -11.73 12.94 22.61
C MET A 586 -11.01 14.11 21.95
N LEU A 587 -11.74 15.18 21.60
CA LEU A 587 -11.19 16.38 20.95
C LEU A 587 -10.14 17.06 21.85
N ALA A 588 -10.41 17.15 23.16
CA ALA A 588 -9.47 17.69 24.14
C ALA A 588 -8.13 16.93 24.18
N LYS A 589 -8.13 15.62 23.89
CA LYS A 589 -6.89 14.81 23.84
C LYS A 589 -6.06 15.03 22.57
N MET A 590 -6.66 15.49 21.48
CA MET A 590 -5.98 15.61 20.18
C MET A 590 -5.28 16.96 19.95
N LYS A 591 -5.65 18.00 20.71
CA LYS A 591 -5.19 19.39 20.51
C LYS A 591 -5.53 19.98 19.13
N VAL A 592 -6.55 19.45 18.45
CA VAL A 592 -7.03 20.01 17.17
C VAL A 592 -7.59 21.41 17.36
N THR A 593 -7.42 22.28 16.37
CA THR A 593 -8.05 23.61 16.34
C THR A 593 -9.38 23.59 15.61
N HIS A 594 -9.63 22.58 14.78
CA HIS A 594 -10.86 22.46 13.99
C HIS A 594 -11.49 21.07 14.08
N TYR A 595 -12.82 21.01 13.96
CA TYR A 595 -13.57 19.76 13.91
C TYR A 595 -14.56 19.78 12.76
N GLN A 596 -14.34 18.88 11.79
CA GLN A 596 -15.24 18.71 10.66
C GLN A 596 -16.23 17.57 10.93
N PHE A 597 -17.52 17.82 10.73
CA PHE A 597 -18.55 16.77 10.80
C PHE A 597 -19.70 17.07 9.84
N ALA A 598 -20.45 16.02 9.46
CA ALA A 598 -21.63 16.17 8.60
C ALA A 598 -22.95 16.08 9.38
N LEU A 599 -23.90 16.90 8.96
CA LEU A 599 -25.29 16.85 9.42
C LEU A 599 -26.03 15.68 8.75
N ASP A 600 -27.06 15.18 9.43
CA ASP A 600 -27.98 14.19 8.87
C ASP A 600 -29.26 14.87 8.37
N TRP A 601 -29.32 15.12 7.06
CA TRP A 601 -30.48 15.77 6.43
C TRP A 601 -31.79 15.03 6.75
N THR A 602 -31.77 13.69 6.75
CA THR A 602 -32.94 12.86 7.06
C THR A 602 -33.46 13.07 8.49
N SER A 603 -32.56 13.33 9.43
CA SER A 603 -32.90 13.56 10.83
C SER A 603 -33.44 14.97 11.09
N ILE A 604 -32.96 15.97 10.34
CA ILE A 604 -33.40 17.38 10.46
C ILE A 604 -34.75 17.60 9.77
N LEU A 605 -34.91 17.11 8.53
CA LEU A 605 -36.14 17.24 7.73
C LEU A 605 -36.64 15.86 7.25
N PRO A 606 -37.30 15.06 8.12
CA PRO A 606 -37.76 13.72 7.76
C PRO A 606 -38.75 13.71 6.57
N THR A 607 -39.52 14.77 6.40
CA THR A 607 -40.49 14.94 5.29
C THR A 607 -39.86 15.53 4.02
N GLY A 608 -38.57 15.90 4.04
CA GLY A 608 -37.87 16.53 2.92
C GLY A 608 -38.23 18.00 2.68
N ASN A 609 -39.12 18.60 3.49
CA ASN A 609 -39.54 19.99 3.40
C ASN A 609 -39.61 20.63 4.80
N LEU A 610 -39.81 21.96 4.86
CA LEU A 610 -39.80 22.72 6.11
C LEU A 610 -41.06 22.53 6.98
N SER A 611 -42.03 21.69 6.58
CA SER A 611 -43.28 21.51 7.34
C SER A 611 -43.07 20.83 8.70
N LYS A 612 -42.09 19.93 8.80
CA LYS A 612 -41.81 19.15 10.02
C LYS A 612 -40.32 19.19 10.37
N VAL A 613 -39.85 20.37 10.80
CA VAL A 613 -38.47 20.57 11.27
C VAL A 613 -38.25 19.88 12.61
N ASN A 614 -37.26 19.00 12.70
CA ASN A 614 -36.85 18.39 13.95
C ASN A 614 -35.93 19.33 14.75
N ARG A 615 -36.56 20.22 15.56
CA ARG A 615 -35.84 21.20 16.38
C ARG A 615 -34.94 20.57 17.45
N GLN A 616 -35.25 19.35 17.90
CA GLN A 616 -34.44 18.66 18.90
C GLN A 616 -33.07 18.24 18.31
N VAL A 617 -33.06 17.78 17.06
CA VAL A 617 -31.85 17.46 16.31
C VAL A 617 -31.02 18.72 16.02
N LEU A 618 -31.66 19.82 15.60
CA LEU A 618 -30.97 21.11 15.43
C LEU A 618 -30.31 21.58 16.72
N ARG A 619 -31.01 21.45 17.85
CA ARG A 619 -30.48 21.76 19.18
C ARG A 619 -29.28 20.89 19.53
N TYR A 620 -29.31 19.60 19.22
CA TYR A 620 -28.17 18.70 19.40
C TYR A 620 -26.94 19.19 18.60
N TYR A 621 -27.11 19.51 17.32
CA TYR A 621 -25.99 20.01 16.50
C TYR A 621 -25.47 21.37 16.99
N ARG A 622 -26.37 22.27 17.41
CA ARG A 622 -25.99 23.54 18.02
C ARG A 622 -25.17 23.32 19.29
N CYS A 623 -25.54 22.33 20.11
CA CYS A 623 -24.78 21.92 21.29
C CYS A 623 -23.39 21.37 20.94
N VAL A 624 -23.27 20.51 19.91
CA VAL A 624 -21.97 20.00 19.44
C VAL A 624 -21.04 21.15 19.07
N VAL A 625 -21.55 22.11 18.30
CA VAL A 625 -20.80 23.30 17.90
C VAL A 625 -20.42 24.16 19.10
N SER A 626 -21.37 24.48 19.98
CA SER A 626 -21.10 25.36 21.13
C SER A 626 -20.14 24.74 22.13
N GLU A 627 -20.22 23.43 22.39
CA GLU A 627 -19.29 22.75 23.29
C GLU A 627 -17.90 22.60 22.66
N GLY A 628 -17.79 22.44 21.34
CA GLY A 628 -16.51 22.48 20.62
C GLY A 628 -15.84 23.87 20.73
N LEU A 629 -16.60 24.94 20.52
CA LEU A 629 -16.09 26.31 20.64
C LEU A 629 -15.60 26.63 22.06
N LYS A 630 -16.23 26.09 23.11
CA LYS A 630 -15.74 26.20 24.50
C LYS A 630 -14.37 25.55 24.71
N LEU A 631 -13.99 24.57 23.88
CA LEU A 631 -12.64 23.98 23.87
C LEU A 631 -11.65 24.72 22.95
N GLY A 632 -12.07 25.81 22.29
CA GLY A 632 -11.26 26.47 21.26
C GLY A 632 -11.20 25.69 19.94
N VAL A 633 -12.16 24.79 19.69
CA VAL A 633 -12.24 23.97 18.48
C VAL A 633 -13.31 24.52 17.55
N PHE A 634 -12.89 25.07 16.41
CA PHE A 634 -13.77 25.70 15.44
C PHE A 634 -14.46 24.66 14.53
N PRO A 635 -15.78 24.77 14.28
CA PRO A 635 -16.51 23.81 13.47
C PRO A 635 -16.35 24.06 11.96
N MET A 636 -16.17 22.99 11.20
CA MET A 636 -16.43 22.95 9.75
C MET A 636 -17.62 22.01 9.49
N VAL A 637 -18.77 22.55 9.10
CA VAL A 637 -20.00 21.75 9.00
C VAL A 637 -20.30 21.37 7.56
N THR A 638 -20.45 20.06 7.32
CA THR A 638 -20.91 19.52 6.04
C THR A 638 -22.42 19.37 6.03
N LEU A 639 -23.12 20.01 5.09
CA LEU A 639 -24.59 19.95 5.00
C LEU A 639 -25.08 18.58 4.52
N TYR A 640 -24.41 18.00 3.52
CA TYR A 640 -24.79 16.72 2.93
C TYR A 640 -23.57 15.82 2.67
N HIS A 641 -23.59 14.62 3.23
CA HIS A 641 -22.54 13.62 3.12
C HIS A 641 -23.14 12.26 2.73
N PRO A 642 -23.21 11.95 1.42
CA PRO A 642 -23.66 10.65 0.95
C PRO A 642 -22.60 9.57 1.23
N THR A 643 -23.04 8.34 1.44
CA THR A 643 -22.18 7.16 1.61
C THR A 643 -22.66 6.04 0.69
N HIS A 644 -21.77 5.11 0.31
CA HIS A 644 -22.16 3.96 -0.51
C HIS A 644 -23.33 3.15 0.07
N SER A 645 -23.44 3.07 1.40
CA SER A 645 -24.53 2.37 2.09
C SER A 645 -25.81 3.20 2.26
N HIS A 646 -25.72 4.52 2.17
CA HIS A 646 -26.84 5.40 2.47
C HIS A 646 -26.70 6.74 1.74
N LEU A 647 -27.65 7.04 0.84
CA LEU A 647 -27.64 8.26 0.05
C LEU A 647 -27.82 9.50 0.93
N GLY A 648 -28.45 9.40 2.10
CA GLY A 648 -28.64 10.54 3.01
C GLY A 648 -29.74 11.51 2.59
N LEU A 649 -30.63 11.11 1.68
CA LEU A 649 -31.81 11.88 1.29
C LEU A 649 -33.04 11.49 2.11
N PRO A 650 -33.88 12.45 2.56
CA PRO A 650 -35.19 12.17 3.11
C PRO A 650 -36.02 11.28 2.20
N LEU A 651 -36.76 10.32 2.77
CA LEU A 651 -37.47 9.28 2.02
C LEU A 651 -38.40 9.83 0.91
N PRO A 652 -39.14 10.94 1.10
CA PRO A 652 -39.95 11.52 0.03
C PRO A 652 -39.13 12.02 -1.18
N LEU A 653 -37.94 12.60 -0.95
CA LEU A 653 -37.04 13.06 -2.02
C LEU A 653 -36.38 11.88 -2.73
N LEU A 654 -36.02 10.84 -1.98
CA LEU A 654 -35.51 9.60 -2.57
C LEU A 654 -36.57 8.94 -3.48
N SER A 655 -37.81 8.88 -3.02
CA SER A 655 -38.93 8.27 -3.75
C SER A 655 -39.31 9.05 -5.02
N SER A 656 -39.04 10.36 -5.08
CA SER A 656 -39.28 11.20 -6.25
C SER A 656 -38.13 11.22 -7.26
N GLY A 657 -37.17 10.31 -7.14
CA GLY A 657 -36.03 10.13 -8.06
C GLY A 657 -34.69 10.65 -7.54
N GLY A 658 -34.63 11.14 -6.29
CA GLY A 658 -33.40 11.62 -5.67
C GLY A 658 -32.74 12.74 -6.47
N TRP A 659 -31.44 12.63 -6.71
CA TRP A 659 -30.66 13.62 -7.47
C TRP A 659 -30.94 13.63 -8.97
N LEU A 660 -31.72 12.69 -9.51
CA LEU A 660 -32.20 12.79 -10.90
C LEU A 660 -33.30 13.84 -11.06
N ASN A 661 -33.95 14.22 -9.96
CA ASN A 661 -35.03 15.21 -9.94
C ASN A 661 -34.50 16.59 -9.50
N MET A 662 -34.69 17.62 -10.33
CA MET A 662 -34.26 18.98 -10.04
C MET A 662 -34.94 19.58 -8.79
N ASN A 663 -36.12 19.10 -8.40
CA ASN A 663 -36.80 19.54 -7.18
C ASN A 663 -35.98 19.22 -5.91
N THR A 664 -35.12 18.20 -5.96
CA THR A 664 -34.19 17.87 -4.86
C THR A 664 -33.18 18.99 -4.64
N ALA A 665 -32.74 19.69 -5.69
CA ALA A 665 -31.86 20.85 -5.56
C ALA A 665 -32.56 22.00 -4.81
N LYS A 666 -33.84 22.24 -5.11
CA LYS A 666 -34.62 23.25 -4.41
C LYS A 666 -34.85 22.89 -2.94
N ALA A 667 -35.18 21.63 -2.65
CA ALA A 667 -35.31 21.14 -1.27
C ALA A 667 -33.98 21.22 -0.49
N PHE A 668 -32.85 20.99 -1.17
CA PHE A 668 -31.52 21.16 -0.58
C PHE A 668 -31.22 22.63 -0.26
N GLN A 669 -31.65 23.57 -1.11
CA GLN A 669 -31.54 25.01 -0.82
C GLN A 669 -32.32 25.40 0.44
N ASP A 670 -33.57 24.97 0.56
CA ASP A 670 -34.41 25.29 1.73
C ASP A 670 -33.85 24.65 3.03
N TYR A 671 -33.29 23.44 2.92
CA TYR A 671 -32.57 22.77 4.00
C TYR A 671 -31.31 23.54 4.43
N ALA A 672 -30.50 24.00 3.47
CA ALA A 672 -29.30 24.77 3.73
C ALA A 672 -29.63 26.10 4.41
N GLU A 673 -30.67 26.80 3.95
CA GLU A 673 -31.16 28.05 4.55
C GLU A 673 -31.50 27.87 6.03
N LEU A 674 -32.21 26.79 6.36
CA LEU A 674 -32.54 26.43 7.74
C LEU A 674 -31.26 26.24 8.57
N CYS A 675 -30.28 25.49 8.06
CA CYS A 675 -29.00 25.26 8.75
C CYS A 675 -28.20 26.55 8.96
N PHE A 676 -28.11 27.42 7.94
CA PHE A 676 -27.42 28.71 8.05
C PHE A 676 -28.07 29.62 9.08
N ARG A 677 -29.40 29.64 9.14
CA ARG A 677 -30.15 30.41 10.14
C ARG A 677 -29.92 29.91 11.57
N GLU A 678 -29.91 28.59 11.77
CA GLU A 678 -29.92 28.00 13.12
C GLU A 678 -28.52 27.77 13.71
N LEU A 679 -27.48 27.73 12.87
CA LEU A 679 -26.10 27.41 13.29
C LEU A 679 -25.05 28.44 12.81
N GLY A 680 -25.35 29.28 11.82
CA GLY A 680 -24.35 30.12 11.15
C GLY A 680 -23.83 31.31 11.97
N ASP A 681 -24.47 31.63 13.10
CA ASP A 681 -23.87 32.53 14.09
C ASP A 681 -22.60 31.92 14.71
N LEU A 682 -22.55 30.60 14.86
CA LEU A 682 -21.42 29.86 15.44
C LEU A 682 -20.51 29.19 14.41
N VAL A 683 -21.04 28.83 13.23
CA VAL A 683 -20.29 28.10 12.20
C VAL A 683 -19.80 29.04 11.11
N LYS A 684 -18.47 29.08 10.91
CA LYS A 684 -17.81 29.97 9.93
C LYS A 684 -17.30 29.25 8.69
N LEU A 685 -17.20 27.92 8.69
CA LEU A 685 -16.76 27.13 7.54
C LEU A 685 -17.82 26.09 7.18
N TRP A 686 -18.27 26.13 5.93
CA TRP A 686 -19.34 25.26 5.43
C TRP A 686 -18.88 24.47 4.22
N ILE A 687 -19.16 23.17 4.25
CA ILE A 687 -19.09 22.29 3.09
C ILE A 687 -20.52 21.96 2.70
N THR A 688 -20.91 22.31 1.48
CA THR A 688 -22.24 21.99 0.96
C THR A 688 -22.41 20.48 0.78
N ILE A 689 -21.53 19.86 -0.02
CA ILE A 689 -21.60 18.45 -0.39
C ILE A 689 -20.21 17.84 -0.25
N ASN A 690 -20.12 16.71 0.44
CA ASN A 690 -18.89 15.92 0.52
C ASN A 690 -18.83 14.85 -0.58
N GLU A 691 -17.75 14.86 -1.36
CA GLU A 691 -17.41 13.91 -2.43
C GLU A 691 -18.54 13.66 -3.46
N PRO A 692 -19.15 14.71 -4.05
CA PRO A 692 -20.22 14.51 -5.03
C PRO A 692 -19.76 13.75 -6.29
N ASN A 693 -18.47 13.78 -6.60
CA ASN A 693 -17.86 13.05 -7.71
C ASN A 693 -17.78 11.52 -7.47
N ARG A 694 -17.98 11.04 -6.23
CA ARG A 694 -18.09 9.62 -5.89
C ARG A 694 -19.52 9.07 -5.88
N LEU A 695 -20.54 9.94 -6.03
CA LEU A 695 -21.95 9.52 -6.14
C LEU A 695 -22.26 8.74 -7.42
N SER A 696 -21.35 8.74 -8.40
CA SER A 696 -21.43 7.94 -9.62
C SER A 696 -21.61 6.44 -9.32
N ASP A 697 -21.04 5.96 -8.23
CA ASP A 697 -21.16 4.57 -7.78
C ASP A 697 -22.61 4.21 -7.35
N MET A 698 -23.43 5.21 -6.99
CA MET A 698 -24.84 5.04 -6.58
C MET A 698 -25.83 5.21 -7.73
N TYR A 699 -25.56 6.11 -8.67
CA TYR A 699 -26.36 6.33 -9.89
C TYR A 699 -25.77 5.56 -11.10
N ASN A 700 -25.48 4.28 -10.90
CA ASN A 700 -24.68 3.46 -11.81
C ASN A 700 -25.48 2.70 -12.89
N ARG A 701 -26.80 2.90 -12.98
CA ARG A 701 -27.67 2.22 -13.94
C ARG A 701 -27.27 2.52 -15.38
N THR A 702 -27.08 3.80 -15.67
CA THR A 702 -26.58 4.30 -16.95
C THR A 702 -25.65 5.47 -16.69
N SER A 703 -24.68 5.70 -17.58
CA SER A 703 -23.86 6.90 -17.50
C SER A 703 -24.68 8.19 -17.55
N ASN A 704 -25.79 8.20 -18.29
CA ASN A 704 -26.67 9.37 -18.40
C ASN A 704 -27.30 9.73 -17.04
N ASP A 705 -27.70 8.73 -16.24
CA ASP A 705 -28.18 8.96 -14.88
C ASP A 705 -27.09 9.52 -13.97
N THR A 706 -25.87 8.97 -14.05
CA THR A 706 -24.71 9.51 -13.33
C THR A 706 -24.50 11.00 -13.67
N TYR A 707 -24.45 11.33 -14.96
CA TYR A 707 -24.17 12.70 -15.41
C TYR A 707 -25.30 13.68 -15.08
N ARG A 708 -26.56 13.25 -15.18
CA ARG A 708 -27.72 14.06 -14.80
C ARG A 708 -27.78 14.31 -13.29
N ALA A 709 -27.51 13.30 -12.47
CA ALA A 709 -27.44 13.47 -11.02
C ALA A 709 -26.33 14.45 -10.62
N ALA A 710 -25.14 14.32 -11.21
CA ALA A 710 -24.03 15.26 -10.99
C ALA A 710 -24.34 16.69 -11.46
N HIS A 711 -25.05 16.85 -12.58
CA HIS A 711 -25.53 18.15 -13.06
C HIS A 711 -26.39 18.83 -11.99
N ASN A 712 -27.41 18.13 -11.48
CA ASN A 712 -28.30 18.65 -10.45
C ASN A 712 -27.58 18.93 -9.12
N LEU A 713 -26.58 18.13 -8.75
CA LEU A 713 -25.73 18.37 -7.57
C LEU A 713 -24.95 19.69 -7.68
N MET A 714 -24.37 19.99 -8.85
CA MET A 714 -23.67 21.28 -9.07
C MET A 714 -24.62 22.46 -9.03
N ILE A 715 -25.82 22.33 -9.61
CA ILE A 715 -26.86 23.36 -9.52
C ILE A 715 -27.28 23.58 -8.06
N ALA A 716 -27.49 22.51 -7.29
CA ALA A 716 -27.86 22.60 -5.88
C ALA A 716 -26.77 23.27 -5.03
N HIS A 717 -25.51 22.90 -5.24
CA HIS A 717 -24.35 23.54 -4.62
C HIS A 717 -24.33 25.05 -4.92
N ALA A 718 -24.42 25.42 -6.19
CA ALA A 718 -24.40 26.81 -6.62
C ALA A 718 -25.56 27.63 -6.03
N GLN A 719 -26.78 27.07 -6.01
CA GLN A 719 -27.96 27.70 -5.40
C GLN A 719 -27.77 27.97 -3.90
N VAL A 720 -27.13 27.06 -3.18
CA VAL A 720 -26.82 27.20 -1.75
C VAL A 720 -25.71 28.22 -1.52
N TRP A 721 -24.68 28.22 -2.37
CA TRP A 721 -23.60 29.21 -2.29
C TRP A 721 -24.13 30.63 -2.49
N HIS A 722 -24.92 30.87 -3.55
CA HIS A 722 -25.53 32.19 -3.81
C HIS A 722 -26.49 32.63 -2.71
N LEU A 723 -27.22 31.69 -2.11
CA LEU A 723 -28.08 31.96 -0.96
C LEU A 723 -27.25 32.48 0.23
N TYR A 724 -26.18 31.76 0.58
CA TYR A 724 -25.30 32.15 1.68
C TYR A 724 -24.62 33.50 1.40
N ASP A 725 -24.06 33.65 0.21
CA ASP A 725 -23.34 34.85 -0.23
C ASP A 725 -24.21 36.11 -0.10
N ARG A 726 -25.47 36.03 -0.57
CA ARG A 726 -26.38 37.17 -0.57
C ARG A 726 -27.00 37.47 0.79
N GLN A 727 -27.39 36.46 1.56
CA GLN A 727 -28.23 36.65 2.75
C GLN A 727 -27.50 36.50 4.08
N TYR A 728 -26.45 35.68 4.13
CA TYR A 728 -25.82 35.27 5.39
C TYR A 728 -24.38 35.73 5.52
N ARG A 729 -23.60 35.78 4.43
CA ARG A 729 -22.20 36.22 4.46
C ARG A 729 -22.00 37.61 5.07
N PRO A 730 -22.82 38.64 4.78
CA PRO A 730 -22.64 39.97 5.37
C PRO A 730 -22.76 40.02 6.90
N VAL A 731 -23.48 39.06 7.50
CA VAL A 731 -23.77 39.01 8.95
C VAL A 731 -22.92 37.95 9.65
N GLN A 732 -22.67 36.82 8.98
CA GLN A 732 -22.01 35.67 9.57
C GLN A 732 -20.51 35.64 9.31
N HIS A 733 -20.01 36.34 8.28
CA HIS A 733 -18.59 36.40 7.90
C HIS A 733 -17.90 35.04 7.70
N GLY A 734 -18.65 34.00 7.36
CA GLY A 734 -18.10 32.67 7.05
C GLY A 734 -17.85 32.43 5.56
N ALA A 735 -17.39 31.23 5.24
CA ALA A 735 -17.10 30.77 3.89
C ALA A 735 -17.78 29.42 3.57
N VAL A 736 -18.12 29.22 2.30
CA VAL A 736 -18.84 28.07 1.76
C VAL A 736 -18.08 27.49 0.57
N SER A 737 -17.91 26.17 0.57
CA SER A 737 -17.38 25.42 -0.57
C SER A 737 -18.00 24.01 -0.65
N LEU A 738 -17.37 23.11 -1.39
CA LEU A 738 -17.64 21.68 -1.46
C LEU A 738 -16.33 20.88 -1.36
N SER A 739 -16.37 19.69 -0.79
CA SER A 739 -15.19 18.80 -0.69
C SER A 739 -15.19 17.83 -1.86
N LEU A 740 -14.20 17.91 -2.75
CA LEU A 740 -14.04 16.97 -3.86
C LEU A 740 -13.17 15.78 -3.44
N HIS A 741 -13.53 14.58 -3.87
CA HIS A 741 -12.62 13.44 -3.80
C HIS A 741 -11.49 13.64 -4.83
N CYS A 742 -10.24 13.56 -4.40
CA CYS A 742 -9.07 13.88 -5.21
C CYS A 742 -7.96 12.86 -4.95
N ASP A 743 -8.19 11.59 -5.29
CA ASP A 743 -7.09 10.64 -5.36
C ASP A 743 -6.15 11.07 -6.52
N TRP A 744 -4.84 10.89 -6.34
CA TRP A 744 -3.89 11.16 -7.42
C TRP A 744 -3.85 9.97 -8.39
N ALA A 745 -3.40 10.17 -9.63
CA ALA A 745 -3.18 9.08 -10.57
C ALA A 745 -1.82 9.16 -11.26
N GLU A 746 -1.20 8.00 -11.43
CA GLU A 746 0.08 7.81 -12.11
C GLU A 746 -0.03 6.71 -13.15
N PRO A 747 0.73 6.78 -14.26
CA PRO A 747 0.81 5.67 -15.19
C PRO A 747 1.36 4.43 -14.48
N ALA A 748 0.70 3.28 -14.63
CA ALA A 748 1.24 2.03 -14.10
C ALA A 748 2.55 1.63 -14.80
N ASN A 749 2.73 2.06 -16.04
CA ASN A 749 3.96 1.88 -16.80
C ASN A 749 4.42 3.24 -17.33
N PRO A 750 5.50 3.83 -16.79
CA PRO A 750 5.95 5.16 -17.18
C PRO A 750 6.58 5.19 -18.59
N PHE A 751 6.85 4.03 -19.20
CA PHE A 751 7.38 3.90 -20.56
C PHE A 751 6.28 3.87 -21.64
N VAL A 752 5.00 3.94 -21.25
CA VAL A 752 3.86 3.79 -22.16
C VAL A 752 3.01 5.07 -22.17
N ASP A 753 3.02 5.77 -23.31
CA ASP A 753 2.28 7.04 -23.50
C ASP A 753 0.76 6.90 -23.27
N SER A 754 0.19 5.74 -23.61
CA SER A 754 -1.24 5.49 -23.41
C SER A 754 -1.61 5.51 -21.92
N HIS A 755 -0.69 5.10 -21.03
CA HIS A 755 -0.88 5.12 -19.59
C HIS A 755 -0.76 6.54 -19.03
N TRP A 756 0.15 7.36 -19.54
CA TRP A 756 0.22 8.78 -19.20
C TRP A 756 -1.07 9.52 -19.57
N LYS A 757 -1.58 9.28 -20.78
CA LYS A 757 -2.89 9.83 -21.22
C LYS A 757 -4.05 9.31 -20.36
N ALA A 758 -3.98 8.06 -19.90
CA ALA A 758 -4.97 7.49 -18.98
C ALA A 758 -4.94 8.14 -17.59
N ALA A 759 -3.76 8.46 -17.07
CA ALA A 759 -3.59 9.17 -15.79
C ALA A 759 -4.20 10.56 -15.82
N GLU A 760 -3.87 11.37 -16.83
CA GLU A 760 -4.49 12.70 -16.98
C GLU A 760 -6.00 12.59 -17.20
N ARG A 761 -6.46 11.64 -18.04
CA ARG A 761 -7.91 11.43 -18.26
C ARG A 761 -8.64 11.02 -16.98
N PHE A 762 -8.02 10.23 -16.10
CA PHE A 762 -8.60 9.91 -14.79
C PHE A 762 -8.83 11.19 -13.97
N LEU A 763 -7.84 12.08 -13.89
CA LEU A 763 -7.95 13.35 -13.15
C LEU A 763 -9.04 14.26 -13.74
N GLN A 764 -9.20 14.26 -15.06
CA GLN A 764 -10.25 15.02 -15.75
C GLN A 764 -11.66 14.50 -15.39
N PHE A 765 -11.84 13.18 -15.31
CA PHE A 765 -13.14 12.56 -14.99
C PHE A 765 -13.43 12.52 -13.48
N GLU A 766 -12.41 12.57 -12.63
CA GLU A 766 -12.57 12.56 -11.17
C GLU A 766 -12.66 13.97 -10.59
N ILE A 767 -11.68 14.82 -10.88
CA ILE A 767 -11.54 16.13 -10.24
C ILE A 767 -12.14 17.22 -11.13
N ALA A 768 -11.68 17.33 -12.38
CA ALA A 768 -12.09 18.41 -13.27
C ALA A 768 -13.59 18.39 -13.60
N TRP A 769 -14.23 17.21 -13.55
CA TRP A 769 -15.67 17.04 -13.79
C TRP A 769 -16.53 18.02 -12.97
N PHE A 770 -16.21 18.22 -11.69
CA PHE A 770 -16.84 19.23 -10.84
C PHE A 770 -16.02 20.52 -10.74
N ALA A 771 -14.69 20.42 -10.80
CA ALA A 771 -13.84 21.59 -10.58
C ALA A 771 -13.85 22.59 -11.74
N ASP A 772 -13.91 22.17 -13.01
CA ASP A 772 -13.96 23.10 -14.16
C ASP A 772 -15.23 23.97 -14.15
N PRO A 773 -16.46 23.39 -14.00
CA PRO A 773 -17.68 24.18 -13.90
C PRO A 773 -17.64 25.18 -12.74
N LEU A 774 -17.17 24.76 -11.56
CA LEU A 774 -17.28 25.55 -10.33
C LEU A 774 -16.15 26.58 -10.16
N PHE A 775 -14.91 26.24 -10.51
CA PHE A 775 -13.73 27.07 -10.24
C PHE A 775 -13.28 27.92 -11.43
N LYS A 776 -13.66 27.56 -12.67
CA LYS A 776 -13.00 28.08 -13.89
C LYS A 776 -13.97 28.54 -14.98
N THR A 777 -14.65 27.62 -15.66
CA THR A 777 -15.30 27.89 -16.96
C THR A 777 -16.81 28.08 -16.86
N GLY A 778 -17.47 27.47 -15.87
CA GLY A 778 -18.93 27.33 -15.85
C GLY A 778 -19.45 26.22 -16.78
N ASP A 779 -18.58 25.34 -17.26
CA ASP A 779 -18.92 24.21 -18.13
C ASP A 779 -18.01 23.01 -17.84
N TYR A 780 -18.40 21.81 -18.30
CA TYR A 780 -17.62 20.59 -18.12
C TYR A 780 -16.25 20.65 -18.82
N PRO A 781 -15.24 19.86 -18.37
CA PRO A 781 -13.92 19.81 -18.99
C PRO A 781 -13.99 19.46 -20.48
N SER A 782 -13.19 20.14 -21.32
CA SER A 782 -13.15 19.86 -22.76
C SER A 782 -12.73 18.42 -23.06
N VAL A 783 -11.70 17.93 -22.37
CA VAL A 783 -11.19 16.56 -22.51
C VAL A 783 -12.28 15.53 -22.24
N MET A 784 -13.09 15.74 -21.19
CA MET A 784 -14.20 14.84 -20.84
C MET A 784 -15.28 14.85 -21.93
N LYS A 785 -15.68 16.04 -22.40
CA LYS A 785 -16.70 16.20 -23.45
C LYS A 785 -16.27 15.52 -24.75
N GLU A 786 -15.06 15.79 -25.21
CA GLU A 786 -14.51 15.25 -26.46
C GLU A 786 -14.38 13.72 -26.40
N TYR A 787 -13.91 13.18 -25.27
CA TYR A 787 -13.71 11.73 -25.12
C TYR A 787 -15.04 10.98 -25.14
N ILE A 788 -16.05 11.44 -24.38
CA ILE A 788 -17.39 10.84 -24.37
C ILE A 788 -18.04 10.94 -25.75
N ALA A 789 -17.96 12.11 -26.41
CA ALA A 789 -18.52 12.31 -27.73
C ALA A 789 -17.87 11.37 -28.78
N SER A 790 -16.54 11.24 -28.76
CA SER A 790 -15.82 10.31 -29.65
C SER A 790 -16.23 8.85 -29.41
N LYS A 791 -16.41 8.46 -28.15
CA LYS A 791 -16.82 7.10 -27.81
C LYS A 791 -18.26 6.81 -28.27
N ASN A 792 -19.15 7.80 -28.15
CA ASN A 792 -20.52 7.71 -28.65
C ASN A 792 -20.58 7.64 -30.18
N GLN A 793 -19.82 8.48 -30.88
CA GLN A 793 -19.73 8.47 -32.35
C GLN A 793 -19.21 7.13 -32.90
N ARG A 794 -18.31 6.45 -32.17
CA ARG A 794 -17.80 5.12 -32.52
C ARG A 794 -18.73 3.96 -32.12
N GLY A 795 -19.89 4.24 -31.52
CA GLY A 795 -20.83 3.22 -31.05
C GLY A 795 -20.34 2.40 -29.86
N LEU A 796 -19.30 2.86 -29.16
CA LEU A 796 -18.70 2.15 -28.01
C LEU A 796 -19.38 2.50 -26.67
N SER A 797 -20.22 3.53 -26.67
CA SER A 797 -20.98 3.97 -25.50
C SER A 797 -22.22 4.76 -25.93
N SER A 798 -23.35 4.58 -25.25
CA SER A 798 -24.57 5.38 -25.47
C SER A 798 -24.63 6.65 -24.60
N SER A 799 -23.51 7.02 -23.99
CA SER A 799 -23.43 8.12 -23.03
C SER A 799 -23.48 9.50 -23.67
N VAL A 800 -24.25 10.41 -23.05
CA VAL A 800 -24.34 11.81 -23.44
C VAL A 800 -24.19 12.68 -22.19
N LEU A 801 -23.23 13.59 -22.22
CA LEU A 801 -23.05 14.59 -21.16
C LEU A 801 -24.12 15.70 -21.33
N PRO A 802 -24.87 16.07 -20.27
CA PRO A 802 -25.81 17.18 -20.35
C PRO A 802 -25.07 18.48 -20.70
N ARG A 803 -25.76 19.44 -21.32
CA ARG A 803 -25.20 20.75 -21.66
C ARG A 803 -25.66 21.78 -20.64
N PHE A 804 -24.74 22.56 -20.10
CA PHE A 804 -25.09 23.74 -19.31
C PHE A 804 -25.70 24.81 -20.23
N THR A 805 -26.89 25.29 -19.88
CA THR A 805 -27.45 26.51 -20.49
C THR A 805 -26.62 27.73 -20.08
N ALA A 806 -26.72 28.83 -20.83
CA ALA A 806 -26.01 30.07 -20.47
C ALA A 806 -26.41 30.60 -19.07
N LYS A 807 -27.63 30.32 -18.62
CA LYS A 807 -28.11 30.65 -17.27
C LYS A 807 -27.43 29.77 -16.21
N GLU A 808 -27.41 28.46 -16.42
CA GLU A 808 -26.78 27.52 -15.48
C GLU A 808 -25.27 27.70 -15.42
N SER A 809 -24.62 27.95 -16.57
CA SER A 809 -23.19 28.23 -16.63
C SER A 809 -22.81 29.45 -15.79
N ARG A 810 -23.60 30.54 -15.86
CA ARG A 810 -23.42 31.71 -14.99
C ARG A 810 -23.75 31.43 -13.52
N LEU A 811 -24.70 30.53 -13.26
CA LEU A 811 -25.07 30.15 -11.90
C LEU A 811 -23.92 29.41 -11.21
N VAL A 812 -23.30 28.43 -11.88
CA VAL A 812 -22.28 27.56 -11.28
C VAL A 812 -20.88 28.17 -11.22
N LYS A 813 -20.53 29.03 -12.18
CA LYS A 813 -19.18 29.59 -12.30
C LYS A 813 -18.82 30.46 -11.09
N GLY A 814 -17.73 30.11 -10.41
CA GLY A 814 -17.16 30.89 -9.31
C GLY A 814 -17.84 30.69 -7.95
N THR A 815 -18.66 29.64 -7.78
CA THR A 815 -19.47 29.41 -6.56
C THR A 815 -18.71 28.70 -5.43
N VAL A 816 -17.45 29.09 -5.20
CA VAL A 816 -16.55 28.46 -4.22
C VAL A 816 -15.62 29.48 -3.59
N ASP A 817 -15.55 29.49 -2.26
CA ASP A 817 -14.70 30.43 -1.52
C ASP A 817 -13.26 29.91 -1.34
N PHE A 818 -13.10 28.59 -1.22
CA PHE A 818 -11.83 27.88 -1.04
C PHE A 818 -11.89 26.52 -1.74
N TYR A 819 -10.74 25.88 -1.97
CA TYR A 819 -10.68 24.54 -2.55
C TYR A 819 -10.59 23.49 -1.44
N ALA A 820 -11.65 22.73 -1.21
CA ALA A 820 -11.62 21.61 -0.28
C ALA A 820 -11.43 20.28 -1.02
N LEU A 821 -10.44 19.51 -0.59
CA LEU A 821 -10.09 18.22 -1.20
C LEU A 821 -9.99 17.11 -0.15
N ASN A 822 -10.45 15.93 -0.53
CA ASN A 822 -10.25 14.70 0.22
C ASN A 822 -9.27 13.83 -0.57
N HIS A 823 -8.12 13.51 0.01
CA HIS A 823 -7.07 12.73 -0.64
C HIS A 823 -6.69 11.55 0.23
N PHE A 824 -6.69 10.33 -0.30
CA PHE A 824 -6.37 9.14 0.47
C PHE A 824 -5.17 8.37 -0.11
N THR A 825 -5.07 8.28 -1.44
CA THR A 825 -4.05 7.46 -2.10
C THR A 825 -3.71 7.94 -3.51
N THR A 826 -2.72 7.29 -4.14
CA THR A 826 -2.42 7.39 -5.58
C THR A 826 -2.84 6.09 -6.27
N ARG A 827 -3.56 6.22 -7.38
CA ARG A 827 -3.99 5.12 -8.25
C ARG A 827 -3.00 4.94 -9.39
N PHE A 828 -2.54 3.71 -9.63
CA PHE A 828 -1.76 3.38 -10.83
C PHE A 828 -2.71 2.92 -11.94
N VAL A 829 -2.67 3.60 -13.08
CA VAL A 829 -3.65 3.41 -14.15
C VAL A 829 -3.04 2.92 -15.45
N ILE A 830 -3.80 2.09 -16.16
CA ILE A 830 -3.54 1.69 -17.54
C ILE A 830 -4.69 2.13 -18.44
N HIS A 831 -4.41 2.32 -19.73
CA HIS A 831 -5.46 2.48 -20.72
C HIS A 831 -6.07 1.12 -21.04
N LYS A 832 -7.41 1.02 -20.98
CA LYS A 832 -8.14 -0.13 -21.48
C LYS A 832 -9.48 0.31 -22.02
N GLN A 833 -9.76 0.00 -23.28
CA GLN A 833 -11.06 0.28 -23.87
C GLN A 833 -12.13 -0.64 -23.25
N LEU A 834 -13.16 -0.05 -22.65
CA LEU A 834 -14.25 -0.75 -21.98
C LEU A 834 -15.56 -0.51 -22.72
N ASN A 835 -16.13 -1.55 -23.34
CA ASN A 835 -17.32 -1.42 -24.19
C ASN A 835 -18.62 -1.62 -23.37
N THR A 836 -18.87 -0.79 -22.36
CA THR A 836 -20.11 -0.85 -21.55
C THR A 836 -20.66 0.56 -21.27
N ASN A 837 -21.99 0.69 -21.11
CA ASN A 837 -22.68 1.98 -20.87
C ASN A 837 -22.67 2.43 -19.39
N ARG A 838 -21.61 2.08 -18.65
CA ARG A 838 -21.39 2.54 -17.28
C ARG A 838 -20.45 3.74 -17.29
N SER A 839 -20.67 4.73 -16.43
CA SER A 839 -19.86 5.96 -16.40
C SER A 839 -18.37 5.67 -16.14
N VAL A 840 -18.08 4.65 -15.34
CA VAL A 840 -16.73 4.15 -15.08
C VAL A 840 -16.05 3.59 -16.33
N ALA A 841 -16.82 3.08 -17.30
CA ALA A 841 -16.29 2.61 -18.56
C ALA A 841 -16.00 3.76 -19.54
N ASP A 842 -16.73 4.88 -19.46
CA ASP A 842 -16.51 6.03 -20.37
C ASP A 842 -15.13 6.67 -20.25
N ARG A 843 -14.42 6.48 -19.13
CA ARG A 843 -13.04 6.92 -18.96
C ARG A 843 -11.98 5.97 -19.52
N ASP A 844 -12.30 4.73 -19.88
CA ASP A 844 -11.34 3.74 -20.43
C ASP A 844 -10.03 3.63 -19.62
N VAL A 845 -10.18 3.48 -18.29
CA VAL A 845 -9.10 3.36 -17.29
C VAL A 845 -9.31 2.10 -16.47
N GLN A 846 -8.25 1.29 -16.32
CA GLN A 846 -8.18 0.19 -15.36
C GLN A 846 -7.10 0.48 -14.32
N PHE A 847 -7.35 0.11 -13.06
CA PHE A 847 -6.38 0.25 -11.98
C PHE A 847 -5.51 -0.98 -11.84
N LEU A 848 -4.20 -0.77 -11.62
CA LEU A 848 -3.25 -1.78 -11.17
C LEU A 848 -2.83 -1.47 -9.73
N GLN A 849 -2.53 -2.52 -8.98
CA GLN A 849 -1.95 -2.38 -7.64
C GLN A 849 -0.44 -2.55 -7.73
N ASP A 850 0.30 -1.58 -7.19
CA ASP A 850 1.74 -1.70 -7.01
C ASP A 850 2.02 -2.55 -5.78
N ILE A 851 2.25 -3.85 -6.01
CA ILE A 851 2.51 -4.85 -4.97
C ILE A 851 3.73 -4.51 -4.11
N THR A 852 4.60 -3.60 -4.58
CA THR A 852 5.81 -3.22 -3.87
C THR A 852 5.59 -2.05 -2.91
N ARG A 853 4.46 -1.34 -2.98
CA ARG A 853 4.17 -0.21 -2.09
C ARG A 853 3.52 -0.72 -0.80
N LEU A 854 3.84 -0.09 0.33
CA LEU A 854 3.09 -0.31 1.57
C LEU A 854 1.62 -0.02 1.28
N SER A 855 0.74 -0.94 1.67
CA SER A 855 -0.70 -0.77 1.52
C SER A 855 -1.44 -1.16 2.79
N SER A 856 -2.60 -0.55 2.99
CA SER A 856 -3.47 -0.88 4.11
C SER A 856 -4.17 -2.24 3.90
N PRO A 857 -4.84 -2.78 4.94
CA PRO A 857 -5.69 -3.96 4.82
C PRO A 857 -6.76 -3.84 3.73
N SER A 858 -7.29 -2.62 3.53
CA SER A 858 -8.23 -2.30 2.45
C SER A 858 -7.53 -2.01 1.10
N ARG A 859 -6.23 -2.31 0.97
CA ARG A 859 -5.37 -2.12 -0.21
C ARG A 859 -5.22 -0.67 -0.68
N LEU A 860 -5.33 0.30 0.23
CA LEU A 860 -4.97 1.69 -0.07
C LEU A 860 -3.46 1.84 -0.06
N ALA A 861 -2.87 2.28 -1.18
CA ALA A 861 -1.43 2.46 -1.29
C ALA A 861 -0.95 3.70 -0.52
N VAL A 862 0.13 3.55 0.23
CA VAL A 862 0.79 4.64 0.95
C VAL A 862 1.80 5.30 0.01
N THR A 863 1.38 6.36 -0.67
CA THR A 863 2.16 7.09 -1.69
C THR A 863 2.20 8.59 -1.37
N PRO A 864 2.97 9.02 -0.36
CA PRO A 864 2.90 10.37 0.20
C PRO A 864 3.09 11.49 -0.83
N TRP A 865 4.04 11.36 -1.75
CA TRP A 865 4.31 12.37 -2.79
C TRP A 865 3.13 12.61 -3.74
N GLY A 866 2.14 11.70 -3.77
CA GLY A 866 0.90 11.87 -4.52
C GLY A 866 0.12 13.12 -4.11
N VAL A 867 0.06 13.44 -2.81
CA VAL A 867 -0.62 14.64 -2.33
C VAL A 867 0.06 15.92 -2.83
N ARG A 868 1.40 15.92 -2.89
CA ARG A 868 2.18 17.06 -3.39
C ARG A 868 1.98 17.26 -4.88
N LYS A 869 2.01 16.17 -5.67
CA LYS A 869 1.70 16.23 -7.12
C LYS A 869 0.27 16.72 -7.38
N LEU A 870 -0.70 16.23 -6.61
CA LEU A 870 -2.10 16.69 -6.66
C LEU A 870 -2.21 18.19 -6.40
N LEU A 871 -1.61 18.67 -5.30
CA LEU A 871 -1.64 20.10 -4.94
C LEU A 871 -1.02 20.98 -6.03
N ALA A 872 0.10 20.54 -6.62
CA ALA A 872 0.71 21.22 -7.75
C ALA A 872 -0.20 21.21 -9.00
N TRP A 873 -0.90 20.10 -9.26
CA TRP A 873 -1.85 19.98 -10.38
C TRP A 873 -3.07 20.88 -10.18
N ILE A 874 -3.64 20.96 -8.97
CA ILE A 874 -4.75 21.86 -8.64
C ILE A 874 -4.34 23.31 -8.89
N ARG A 875 -3.20 23.73 -8.35
CA ARG A 875 -2.70 25.11 -8.53
C ARG A 875 -2.50 25.46 -10.00
N ARG A 876 -1.93 24.54 -10.79
CA ARG A 876 -1.72 24.72 -12.23
C ARG A 876 -3.03 24.95 -12.99
N ASN A 877 -4.09 24.23 -12.61
CA ASN A 877 -5.37 24.25 -13.33
C ASN A 877 -6.36 25.33 -12.85
N TYR A 878 -6.34 25.66 -11.55
CA TYR A 878 -7.35 26.49 -10.88
C TYR A 878 -6.81 27.75 -10.18
N ARG A 879 -5.55 28.11 -10.45
CA ARG A 879 -4.82 29.26 -9.88
C ARG A 879 -4.55 29.11 -8.38
N ASP A 880 -3.96 30.15 -7.80
CA ASP A 880 -3.45 30.18 -6.43
C ASP A 880 -4.55 30.52 -5.40
N ARG A 881 -5.43 29.55 -5.15
CA ARG A 881 -6.51 29.63 -4.16
C ARG A 881 -6.11 29.03 -2.82
N ASP A 882 -6.82 29.40 -1.77
CA ASP A 882 -6.71 28.75 -0.46
C ASP A 882 -7.21 27.30 -0.55
N ILE A 883 -6.38 26.35 -0.12
CA ILE A 883 -6.64 24.91 -0.19
C ILE A 883 -6.73 24.32 1.22
N TYR A 884 -7.78 23.53 1.43
CA TYR A 884 -7.98 22.73 2.65
C TYR A 884 -7.99 21.24 2.29
N ILE A 885 -7.15 20.45 2.96
CA ILE A 885 -7.22 19.00 2.90
C ILE A 885 -8.26 18.58 3.94
N THR A 886 -9.51 18.36 3.53
CA THR A 886 -10.67 18.11 4.40
C THR A 886 -10.83 16.63 4.81
N ALA A 887 -10.12 15.72 4.18
CA ALA A 887 -9.94 14.36 4.68
C ALA A 887 -8.66 13.74 4.14
N ASN A 888 -7.80 13.24 5.04
CA ASN A 888 -6.62 12.44 4.70
C ASN A 888 -6.39 11.39 5.80
N GLY A 889 -6.28 10.12 5.45
CA GLY A 889 -6.18 9.06 6.44
C GLY A 889 -6.08 7.66 5.85
N ILE A 890 -5.84 6.69 6.72
CA ILE A 890 -5.60 5.28 6.36
C ILE A 890 -6.24 4.35 7.40
N ASP A 891 -6.70 3.19 6.95
CA ASP A 891 -7.15 2.10 7.81
C ASP A 891 -5.97 1.28 8.34
N ASP A 892 -6.05 0.88 9.61
CA ASP A 892 -5.04 0.09 10.29
C ASP A 892 -5.72 -0.97 11.18
N LEU A 893 -5.30 -2.24 11.10
CA LEU A 893 -5.89 -3.31 11.92
C LEU A 893 -5.54 -3.15 13.41
N ALA A 894 -4.50 -2.40 13.77
CA ALA A 894 -4.09 -2.27 15.16
C ALA A 894 -5.16 -1.60 16.03
N LEU A 895 -5.38 -2.16 17.22
CA LEU A 895 -6.31 -1.63 18.23
C LEU A 895 -5.69 -0.54 19.11
N GLU A 896 -4.37 -0.60 19.31
CA GLU A 896 -3.64 0.33 20.18
C GLU A 896 -2.48 0.98 19.44
N ASP A 897 -1.52 0.20 18.93
CA ASP A 897 -0.34 0.74 18.24
C ASP A 897 -0.48 0.74 16.71
N ASP A 898 -1.11 1.79 16.17
CA ASP A 898 -1.41 1.95 14.74
C ASP A 898 -0.24 2.53 13.93
N GLN A 899 0.80 1.71 13.76
CA GLN A 899 2.04 2.09 13.09
C GLN A 899 1.85 2.51 11.63
N ILE A 900 0.94 1.89 10.86
CA ILE A 900 0.68 2.31 9.46
C ILE A 900 0.13 3.73 9.46
N ARG A 901 -0.80 4.04 10.37
CA ARG A 901 -1.36 5.39 10.48
C ARG A 901 -0.30 6.41 10.87
N LYS A 902 0.55 6.12 11.85
CA LYS A 902 1.62 7.06 12.26
C LYS A 902 2.54 7.38 11.09
N TYR A 903 3.00 6.35 10.37
CA TYR A 903 3.84 6.52 9.18
C TYR A 903 3.14 7.29 8.07
N TYR A 904 1.87 6.98 7.80
CA TYR A 904 1.05 7.69 6.83
C TYR A 904 0.94 9.18 7.19
N LEU A 905 0.55 9.51 8.42
CA LEU A 905 0.42 10.89 8.89
C LEU A 905 1.76 11.63 8.77
N GLU A 906 2.86 11.03 9.22
CA GLU A 906 4.18 11.63 9.15
C GLU A 906 4.54 12.03 7.71
N LYS A 907 4.43 11.07 6.78
CA LYS A 907 4.90 11.27 5.41
C LYS A 907 3.95 12.13 4.58
N TYR A 908 2.64 12.03 4.75
CA TYR A 908 1.70 12.89 4.03
C TYR A 908 1.76 14.34 4.53
N VAL A 909 1.93 14.57 5.83
CA VAL A 909 2.15 15.92 6.38
C VAL A 909 3.49 16.50 5.92
N GLN A 910 4.56 15.69 5.81
CA GLN A 910 5.83 16.09 5.18
C GLN A 910 5.62 16.61 3.75
N GLU A 911 4.88 15.88 2.92
CA GLU A 911 4.66 16.26 1.52
C GLU A 911 3.74 17.47 1.36
N ALA A 912 2.73 17.63 2.24
CA ALA A 912 1.95 18.86 2.33
C ALA A 912 2.83 20.06 2.77
N LEU A 913 3.74 19.86 3.72
CA LEU A 913 4.66 20.91 4.17
C LEU A 913 5.63 21.33 3.06
N LYS A 914 6.13 20.38 2.27
CA LYS A 914 6.96 20.66 1.07
C LYS A 914 6.17 21.44 0.02
N ALA A 915 4.90 21.09 -0.22
CA ALA A 915 4.04 21.85 -1.12
C ALA A 915 3.84 23.30 -0.65
N TYR A 916 3.71 23.52 0.66
CA TYR A 916 3.65 24.87 1.23
C TYR A 916 4.99 25.63 1.12
N LEU A 917 6.08 25.06 1.62
CA LEU A 917 7.37 25.75 1.76
C LEU A 917 8.15 25.87 0.45
N ILE A 918 8.18 24.81 -0.36
CA ILE A 918 8.95 24.74 -1.61
C ILE A 918 8.07 25.18 -2.77
N ASP A 919 6.93 24.49 -2.94
CA ASP A 919 6.12 24.71 -4.13
C ASP A 919 5.32 26.00 -4.04
N LYS A 920 5.14 26.59 -2.84
CA LYS A 920 4.34 27.81 -2.58
C LYS A 920 2.86 27.61 -2.84
N VAL A 921 2.31 26.46 -2.47
CA VAL A 921 0.86 26.20 -2.48
C VAL A 921 0.24 26.79 -1.22
N LYS A 922 -0.86 27.56 -1.35
CA LYS A 922 -1.61 28.17 -0.24
C LYS A 922 -2.47 27.14 0.53
N ILE A 923 -1.81 26.23 1.23
CA ILE A 923 -2.48 25.25 2.10
C ILE A 923 -2.83 25.92 3.42
N LYS A 924 -4.12 25.93 3.76
CA LYS A 924 -4.67 26.59 4.97
C LYS A 924 -5.08 25.62 6.06
N GLY A 925 -5.26 24.34 5.75
CA GLY A 925 -5.62 23.34 6.75
C GLY A 925 -5.42 21.89 6.33
N TYR A 926 -5.27 21.03 7.33
CA TYR A 926 -5.14 19.59 7.20
C TYR A 926 -6.04 18.89 8.22
N TYR A 927 -6.98 18.10 7.71
CA TYR A 927 -7.98 17.38 8.50
C TYR A 927 -7.76 15.88 8.40
N ALA A 928 -7.41 15.26 9.53
CA ALA A 928 -7.12 13.84 9.59
C ALA A 928 -8.42 13.00 9.66
N PHE A 929 -8.52 11.96 8.82
CA PHE A 929 -9.68 11.07 8.74
C PHE A 929 -9.41 9.74 9.46
N LYS A 930 -10.14 9.35 10.51
CA LYS A 930 -11.30 10.02 11.15
C LYS A 930 -11.25 9.94 12.67
N LEU A 931 -12.13 10.67 13.38
CA LEU A 931 -12.14 10.72 14.84
C LEU A 931 -12.41 9.34 15.46
N THR A 932 -13.55 8.71 15.16
CA THR A 932 -13.95 7.41 15.73
C THR A 932 -14.16 6.35 14.65
N GLU A 933 -13.80 5.10 14.96
CA GLU A 933 -14.15 3.96 14.11
C GLU A 933 -15.53 3.40 14.47
N GLU A 934 -16.20 2.82 13.47
CA GLU A 934 -17.47 2.12 13.66
C GLU A 934 -17.23 0.61 13.73
N LYS A 935 -18.00 -0.09 14.57
CA LYS A 935 -17.95 -1.56 14.61
C LYS A 935 -18.25 -2.11 13.22
N SER A 936 -17.50 -3.14 12.78
CA SER A 936 -17.62 -3.81 11.47
C SER A 936 -17.27 -2.98 10.22
N LYS A 937 -16.70 -1.78 10.39
CA LYS A 937 -16.13 -0.98 9.28
C LYS A 937 -14.59 -1.02 9.31
N PRO A 938 -13.92 -0.70 8.19
CA PRO A 938 -12.48 -0.49 8.19
C PRO A 938 -12.05 0.54 9.25
N ARG A 939 -10.94 0.27 9.94
CA ARG A 939 -10.53 0.96 11.17
C ARG A 939 -9.79 2.27 10.90
N PHE A 940 -10.51 3.29 10.41
CA PHE A 940 -9.98 4.64 10.16
C PHE A 940 -9.90 5.56 11.40
N GLY A 941 -10.47 5.15 12.53
CA GLY A 941 -10.60 6.00 13.73
C GLY A 941 -9.30 6.13 14.54
N PHE A 942 -8.94 7.35 14.94
CA PHE A 942 -7.94 7.63 16.00
C PHE A 942 -8.36 7.04 17.35
N PHE A 943 -9.67 6.96 17.57
CA PHE A 943 -10.27 6.28 18.70
C PHE A 943 -10.98 5.03 18.22
N THR A 944 -10.88 3.98 19.04
CA THR A 944 -11.60 2.73 18.83
C THR A 944 -13.11 2.92 19.01
N SER A 945 -13.91 1.93 18.61
CA SER A 945 -15.38 1.99 18.74
C SER A 945 -15.89 2.09 20.20
N ASP A 946 -15.04 1.79 21.18
CA ASP A 946 -15.25 1.97 22.63
C ASP A 946 -14.52 3.20 23.18
N PHE A 947 -14.11 4.13 22.31
CA PHE A 947 -13.50 5.42 22.62
C PHE A 947 -12.12 5.36 23.30
N ARG A 948 -11.37 4.26 23.14
CA ARG A 948 -9.96 4.16 23.57
C ARG A 948 -9.06 4.86 22.54
N ALA A 949 -8.07 5.59 23.03
CA ALA A 949 -7.13 6.33 22.18
C ALA A 949 -6.06 5.38 21.63
N LYS A 950 -5.77 5.47 20.33
CA LYS A 950 -4.64 4.79 19.69
C LYS A 950 -3.35 5.62 19.81
N SER A 951 -2.20 5.00 19.56
CA SER A 951 -0.89 5.66 19.67
C SER A 951 -0.75 6.86 18.71
N SER A 952 -1.43 6.84 17.56
CA SER A 952 -1.53 7.97 16.63
C SER A 952 -2.11 9.26 17.22
N VAL A 953 -2.94 9.20 18.29
CA VAL A 953 -3.49 10.40 18.95
C VAL A 953 -2.36 11.27 19.52
N GLN A 954 -1.42 10.63 20.24
CA GLN A 954 -0.27 11.33 20.82
C GLN A 954 0.67 11.86 19.72
N PHE A 955 0.86 11.07 18.65
CA PHE A 955 1.68 11.46 17.50
C PHE A 955 1.12 12.71 16.80
N TYR A 956 -0.18 12.72 16.49
CA TYR A 956 -0.82 13.86 15.82
C TYR A 956 -0.85 15.11 16.70
N SER A 957 -1.14 14.98 18.01
CA SER A 957 -1.03 16.06 18.99
C SER A 957 0.38 16.69 19.03
N LYS A 958 1.43 15.88 18.87
CA LYS A 958 2.82 16.36 18.80
C LYS A 958 3.09 17.14 17.51
N LEU A 959 2.58 16.68 16.36
CA LEU A 959 2.68 17.41 15.09
C LEU A 959 2.01 18.78 15.18
N ILE A 960 0.80 18.83 15.75
CA ILE A 960 0.04 20.07 15.95
C ILE A 960 0.79 21.02 16.90
N SER A 961 1.26 20.50 18.04
CA SER A 961 1.99 21.31 19.04
C SER A 961 3.28 21.91 18.47
N SER A 962 3.87 21.25 17.46
CA SER A 962 5.09 21.70 16.80
C SER A 962 4.83 22.56 15.55
N SER A 963 3.56 22.78 15.21
CA SER A 963 3.09 23.39 13.95
C SER A 963 3.74 22.77 12.71
N GLY A 964 3.98 21.46 12.70
CA GLY A 964 4.72 20.76 11.64
C GLY A 964 5.87 19.92 12.18
N LEU A 965 7.01 19.95 11.49
CA LEU A 965 8.15 19.06 11.71
C LEU A 965 9.45 19.87 11.85
N PRO A 966 9.66 20.58 12.97
CA PRO A 966 10.85 21.40 13.17
C PRO A 966 12.13 20.56 13.38
N ALA A 967 13.29 21.16 13.14
CA ALA A 967 14.56 20.67 13.68
C ALA A 967 14.60 20.97 15.20
N GLU A 968 15.17 20.03 15.97
CA GLU A 968 15.37 20.01 17.45
C GLU A 968 15.02 21.26 18.29
N ASN A 969 14.25 21.04 19.37
CA ASN A 969 14.12 21.80 20.64
C ASN A 969 14.12 23.35 20.66
N ARG A 970 13.89 24.04 19.54
CA ARG A 970 13.60 25.49 19.58
C ARG A 970 12.13 25.73 19.90
N SER A 971 11.89 26.58 20.90
CA SER A 971 10.61 26.98 21.52
C SER A 971 9.41 27.15 20.56
N PRO A 972 8.15 27.14 21.05
CA PRO A 972 6.99 27.40 20.21
C PRO A 972 7.11 28.81 19.61
N ALA A 973 7.34 28.93 18.30
CA ALA A 973 7.50 30.23 17.62
C ALA A 973 6.16 30.92 17.38
N CYS A 974 5.04 30.19 17.44
CA CYS A 974 3.73 30.81 17.56
C CYS A 974 3.60 31.32 19.00
N GLY A 975 4.11 32.53 19.24
CA GLY A 975 3.65 33.34 20.36
C GLY A 975 2.13 33.48 20.28
N GLN A 976 1.50 33.84 21.40
CA GLN A 976 0.11 34.26 21.36
C GLN A 976 -0.12 35.21 20.18
N PRO A 977 -1.28 35.15 19.50
CA PRO A 977 -1.56 36.02 18.37
C PRO A 977 -1.10 37.42 18.73
N ALA A 978 -0.42 38.12 17.82
CA ALA A 978 -0.32 39.56 17.95
C ALA A 978 -1.75 40.05 18.07
N GLU A 979 -2.16 40.42 19.28
CA GLU A 979 -3.43 41.09 19.54
C GLU A 979 -3.43 42.27 18.60
N ASP A 980 -4.24 42.18 17.56
CA ASP A 980 -4.56 43.28 16.68
C ASP A 980 -5.39 44.25 17.53
N THR A 981 -4.74 44.97 18.45
CA THR A 981 -5.34 45.90 19.41
C THR A 981 -6.63 45.38 20.05
N ASP A 982 -6.62 44.15 20.58
CA ASP A 982 -7.76 43.65 21.33
C ASP A 982 -7.73 44.29 22.72
N CYS A 983 -8.67 45.20 22.93
CA CYS A 983 -8.91 45.90 24.19
C CYS A 983 -8.95 44.89 25.36
N THR A 984 -7.86 44.81 26.13
CA THR A 984 -7.73 43.96 27.34
C THR A 984 -8.85 44.25 28.35
N ILE A 985 -9.33 45.50 28.37
CA ILE A 985 -10.50 45.94 29.12
C ILE A 985 -11.80 45.29 28.60
N CYS A 986 -11.92 45.06 27.30
CA CYS A 986 -13.10 44.50 26.64
C CYS A 986 -13.22 42.99 26.86
N SER A 987 -12.11 42.25 26.80
CA SER A 987 -12.06 40.84 27.21
C SER A 987 -12.45 40.68 28.67
N PHE A 988 -11.86 41.49 29.57
CA PHE A 988 -12.22 41.53 30.99
C PHE A 988 -13.70 41.88 31.20
N LEU A 989 -14.24 42.84 30.46
CA LEU A 989 -15.65 43.24 30.52
C LEU A 989 -16.62 42.15 30.02
N VAL A 990 -16.21 41.35 29.03
CA VAL A 990 -17.03 40.25 28.48
C VAL A 990 -17.00 39.05 29.41
N GLU A 991 -15.83 38.69 29.93
CA GLU A 991 -15.66 37.52 30.81
C GLU A 991 -16.29 37.75 32.18
N LYS A 992 -16.18 38.99 32.71
CA LYS A 992 -16.81 39.41 33.96
C LYS A 992 -18.18 40.08 33.74
N LYS A 993 -18.76 40.04 32.54
CA LYS A 993 -20.04 40.70 32.23
C LYS A 993 -21.16 40.43 33.25
N PRO A 994 -21.35 39.18 33.75
CA PRO A 994 -22.34 38.91 34.79
C PRO A 994 -21.99 39.57 36.13
N LEU A 995 -20.70 39.57 36.51
CA LEU A 995 -20.18 40.15 37.74
C LEU A 995 -20.21 41.69 37.71
N ILE A 996 -19.90 42.30 36.56
CA ILE A 996 -19.97 43.74 36.36
C ILE A 996 -21.43 44.19 36.33
N PHE A 997 -22.31 43.43 35.67
CA PHE A 997 -23.75 43.68 35.74
C PHE A 997 -24.29 43.56 37.18
N PHE A 998 -23.89 42.52 37.92
CA PHE A 998 -24.25 42.37 39.34
C PHE A 998 -23.67 43.50 40.18
N GLY A 999 -22.43 43.92 39.94
CA GLY A 999 -21.78 45.04 40.62
C GLY A 999 -22.47 46.37 40.34
N CYS A 1000 -22.81 46.66 39.08
CA CYS A 1000 -23.57 47.85 38.69
C CYS A 1000 -24.98 47.84 39.29
N CYS A 1001 -25.68 46.69 39.27
CA CYS A 1001 -26.98 46.55 39.92
C CYS A 1001 -26.84 46.80 41.42
N PHE A 1002 -25.85 46.17 42.08
CA PHE A 1002 -25.61 46.31 43.52
C PHE A 1002 -25.29 47.76 43.90
N ILE A 1003 -24.40 48.44 43.16
CA ILE A 1003 -24.07 49.86 43.36
C ILE A 1003 -25.30 50.75 43.10
N SER A 1004 -26.10 50.47 42.07
CA SER A 1004 -27.32 51.24 41.80
C SER A 1004 -28.35 51.08 42.91
N THR A 1005 -28.54 49.86 43.44
CA THR A 1005 -29.41 49.64 44.61
C THR A 1005 -28.84 50.27 45.87
N LEU A 1006 -27.52 50.24 46.08
CA LEU A 1006 -26.89 50.91 47.22
C LEU A 1006 -27.01 52.42 47.13
N ALA A 1007 -26.84 53.00 45.95
CA ALA A 1007 -26.99 54.43 45.69
C ALA A 1007 -28.44 54.89 45.83
N VAL A 1008 -29.41 54.09 45.40
CA VAL A 1008 -30.85 54.35 45.63
C VAL A 1008 -31.18 54.26 47.12
N LEU A 1009 -30.68 53.25 47.83
CA LEU A 1009 -30.87 53.14 49.29
C LEU A 1009 -30.18 54.27 50.07
N LEU A 1010 -28.97 54.68 49.66
CA LEU A 1010 -28.26 55.83 50.22
C LEU A 1010 -28.97 57.15 49.92
N SER A 1011 -29.48 57.36 48.70
CA SER A 1011 -30.24 58.57 48.37
C SER A 1011 -31.60 58.59 49.06
N ILE A 1012 -32.28 57.45 49.23
CA ILE A 1012 -33.50 57.34 50.05
C ILE A 1012 -33.17 57.62 51.52
N THR A 1013 -32.10 57.08 52.09
CA THR A 1013 -31.74 57.34 53.49
C THR A 1013 -31.28 58.78 53.71
N VAL A 1014 -30.48 59.36 52.80
CA VAL A 1014 -30.12 60.79 52.83
C VAL A 1014 -31.34 61.66 52.65
N PHE A 1015 -32.27 61.33 51.75
CA PHE A 1015 -33.52 62.06 51.57
C PHE A 1015 -34.41 61.93 52.81
N HIS A 1016 -34.53 60.75 53.42
CA HIS A 1016 -35.27 60.57 54.68
C HIS A 1016 -34.61 61.33 55.83
N HIS A 1017 -33.28 61.38 55.88
CA HIS A 1017 -32.52 62.09 56.91
C HIS A 1017 -32.58 63.61 56.70
N GLN A 1018 -32.53 64.09 55.46
CA GLN A 1018 -32.75 65.50 55.10
C GLN A 1018 -34.20 65.93 55.30
N LYS A 1019 -35.19 65.06 54.99
CA LYS A 1019 -36.61 65.30 55.24
C LYS A 1019 -36.90 65.28 56.74
N ARG A 1020 -36.28 64.38 57.54
CA ARG A 1020 -36.32 64.42 59.02
C ARG A 1020 -35.65 65.67 59.58
N ARG A 1021 -34.48 66.07 59.06
CA ARG A 1021 -33.81 67.32 59.48
C ARG A 1021 -34.59 68.58 59.06
N LYS A 1022 -35.25 68.59 57.90
CA LYS A 1022 -36.16 69.67 57.49
C LYS A 1022 -37.46 69.66 58.29
N PHE A 1023 -38.01 68.50 58.66
CA PHE A 1023 -39.17 68.41 59.57
C PHE A 1023 -38.82 68.79 61.01
N GLN A 1024 -37.60 68.50 61.49
CA GLN A 1024 -37.10 68.92 62.81
C GLN A 1024 -36.69 70.41 62.83
N LYS A 1025 -36.19 70.97 61.72
CA LYS A 1025 -35.98 72.43 61.60
C LYS A 1025 -37.27 73.22 61.35
N ALA A 1026 -38.28 72.63 60.70
CA ALA A 1026 -39.59 73.25 60.49
C ALA A 1026 -40.50 73.19 61.73
N ARG A 1027 -40.21 72.32 62.72
CA ARG A 1027 -40.91 72.29 64.01
C ARG A 1027 -40.36 73.28 65.05
N ASN A 1028 -39.22 73.93 64.78
CA ASN A 1028 -38.58 74.89 65.69
C ASN A 1028 -38.71 76.36 65.24
N LEU A 1029 -39.58 76.66 64.27
CA LEU A 1029 -39.85 78.03 63.78
C LEU A 1029 -41.37 78.30 63.78
N GLN A 1030 -42.00 78.08 64.93
CA GLN A 1030 -43.27 78.69 65.34
C GLN A 1030 -42.98 79.61 66.52
N ASN A 1031 -42.71 80.88 66.22
CA ASN A 1031 -42.71 82.09 67.08
C ASN A 1031 -41.96 83.16 66.26
N ILE A 1032 -42.60 84.03 65.45
CA ILE A 1032 -43.24 85.33 65.79
C ILE A 1032 -43.41 86.13 64.45
N PRO A 1033 -44.33 87.13 64.32
CA PRO A 1033 -45.22 87.29 63.15
C PRO A 1033 -45.05 88.54 62.23
N LEU A 1034 -45.66 88.42 61.02
CA LEU A 1034 -46.37 89.38 60.13
C LEU A 1034 -45.97 90.88 59.99
N LYS A 1035 -45.70 91.32 58.75
CA LYS A 1035 -46.38 92.45 58.03
C LYS A 1035 -45.90 92.60 56.55
N LYS A 1036 -46.78 92.33 55.57
CA LYS A 1036 -47.36 93.23 54.52
C LYS A 1036 -46.37 94.22 53.84
N GLY A 1037 -46.27 94.37 52.51
CA GLY A 1037 -46.95 93.78 51.34
C GLY A 1037 -46.67 94.60 50.05
N HIS A 1038 -46.83 93.95 48.88
CA HIS A 1038 -47.08 94.47 47.51
C HIS A 1038 -45.99 95.38 46.88
N SER A 1039 -45.61 95.29 45.60
CA SER A 1039 -46.34 95.00 44.35
C SER A 1039 -45.41 94.56 43.19
N ARG A 1040 -45.95 93.73 42.26
CA ARG A 1040 -45.87 93.75 40.76
C ARG A 1040 -44.72 94.55 40.08
N VAL A 1041 -44.01 94.16 38.99
CA VAL A 1041 -44.31 93.30 37.82
C VAL A 1041 -43.11 93.30 36.80
N PHE A 1042 -43.03 92.24 35.95
CA PHE A 1042 -42.31 92.03 34.65
C PHE A 1042 -40.76 91.95 34.54
N SER A 1043 -40.25 90.71 34.41
CA SER A 1043 -39.21 90.20 33.49
C SER A 1043 -39.05 88.69 33.71
#